data_AF-A0AAJ2YDW0-F1
#
_entry.id   AF-A0AAJ2YDW0-F1
#
_cell.length_a   1.000
_cell.length_b   1.000
_cell.length_c   1.000
_cell.angle_alpha   90.00
_cell.angle_beta   90.00
_cell.angle_gamma   90.00
#
_symmetry.space_group_name_H-M   'P 1'
#
loop_
_entity.id
_entity.type
_entity.pdbx_description
1 polymer ?
#
loop_
_entity_poly.entity_id
_entity_poly.type
_entity_poly.pdbx_seq_one_letter_code
_entity_poly.pdbx_strand_id
1 'polypeptide(L)'
;MSFIRRPRPAALCAVLAAGSLALSAAPALAVTGGTPVAASDTTYAYTAKITVGAHDRGCSAVLVDPEWLLTAASCFAEDPAVSLAVPAGVPAKATTAVVGRSDLNGTQGAERRVVELVPRTDRDVVLARLSRPVTNVTPATFAAGAPAAGAELAFAGYGRTKTVWAPNQLHTGVYTVDSAAATSANVTGKGGVAACMGDAGGPVLSGGTLVGLTSRSSQGGCLGTDEAQTSTAGVVARVDDLAAWVAEKAGATRIVDFNGDAVEDIAVGDPMATVGGDKTAGLVRVVYGGGKGTAELTQDLDWVPGGSEPGDHFGNHLATVDYNEDGYTDLVVSASEEDIGTATDAGFVDILFGGKDGLGSGPAARHLEQGAGTGSLATAKPESNDRMGAALEAGTTAEGRPWVLIGAPGEAIGSLAKAGAAFYVHGDTSIDISQDSPNVPGAAEANDTFGTAVAGDSNFIAVGAPGDAIGGDANAGNLAVFSHTLDAAGRPTIVTGLDQDNANINAGAEAGDKFGQALALVAYRPAGAATATDSFLAIGAPGEALAATTGGPQLAGAGNVLLLHFKGDGTWTYVRALNQGTADDDRSGTIEAGDATGSSLSAVNTAPREVGSAETLKLAVGVPGEDLAGVTDAGAVHTFSLIGASGLNDLWIEAGDGDGVPGPPSAGAKMGTSIHFTPRNLYIGMPYGPAATGAVHVLPFANAVTGGTSTPATTYQPGQGGLPAYGEYFGYAVR
;
A
#
# COMPACT_ATOMS: atom_id res chain seq x y z
N MET A 1 -72.17 5.97 -2.83
CA MET A 1 -71.66 6.84 -1.75
C MET A 1 -70.30 7.37 -2.21
N SER A 2 -70.11 8.40 -3.05
CA SER A 2 -70.51 9.83 -3.01
C SER A 2 -70.36 10.39 -1.59
N PHE A 3 -69.50 11.35 -1.23
CA PHE A 3 -69.08 12.62 -1.87
C PHE A 3 -67.67 13.01 -1.36
N ILE A 4 -66.72 13.46 -2.17
CA ILE A 4 -66.50 14.81 -2.74
C ILE A 4 -66.14 15.90 -1.71
N ARG A 5 -64.94 16.44 -1.94
CA ARG A 5 -64.31 17.72 -1.54
C ARG A 5 -65.25 18.79 -0.93
N ARG A 6 -64.79 19.42 0.16
CA ARG A 6 -65.28 20.72 0.64
C ARG A 6 -64.51 21.87 -0.01
N PRO A 7 -65.19 22.88 -0.60
CA PRO A 7 -64.63 24.19 -0.87
C PRO A 7 -65.00 25.20 0.24
N ARG A 8 -64.14 26.22 0.40
CA ARG A 8 -64.36 27.50 1.12
C ARG A 8 -65.48 28.30 0.42
N PRO A 9 -66.22 29.21 1.08
CA PRO A 9 -65.81 30.61 1.33
C PRO A 9 -66.40 31.15 2.67
N ALA A 10 -66.36 32.40 3.14
CA ALA A 10 -66.24 33.72 2.54
C ALA A 10 -65.79 34.75 3.62
N ALA A 11 -65.41 35.92 3.12
CA ALA A 11 -64.79 37.05 3.80
C ALA A 11 -65.68 37.82 4.79
N LEU A 12 -65.04 38.54 5.71
CA LEU A 12 -65.50 39.86 6.15
C LEU A 12 -64.31 40.77 6.48
N CYS A 13 -64.27 41.94 5.83
CA CYS A 13 -63.32 43.03 6.05
C CYS A 13 -63.66 43.84 7.31
N ALA A 14 -62.65 44.28 8.04
CA ALA A 14 -62.66 45.58 8.74
C ALA A 14 -61.22 46.10 8.91
N VAL A 15 -60.98 47.30 8.40
CA VAL A 15 -59.73 48.07 8.45
C VAL A 15 -59.70 48.89 9.74
N LEU A 16 -58.56 48.91 10.45
CA LEU A 16 -58.11 50.07 11.22
C LEU A 16 -56.59 50.00 11.43
N ALA A 17 -55.92 51.03 10.94
CA ALA A 17 -54.49 51.24 10.98
C ALA A 17 -54.05 51.88 12.30
N ALA A 18 -52.91 51.44 12.84
CA ALA A 18 -51.91 52.29 13.51
C ALA A 18 -50.68 51.43 13.80
N GLY A 19 -49.52 51.88 13.32
CA GLY A 19 -48.28 51.11 13.32
C GLY A 19 -47.56 51.05 14.65
N SER A 20 -46.60 50.12 14.71
CA SER A 20 -45.44 50.19 15.60
C SER A 20 -44.38 49.21 15.10
N LEU A 21 -43.22 49.80 14.76
CA LEU A 21 -41.90 49.25 14.51
C LEU A 21 -41.76 47.72 14.33
N ALA A 22 -41.26 47.36 13.15
CA ALA A 22 -40.53 46.12 12.94
C ALA A 22 -39.32 46.07 13.89
N LEU A 23 -39.39 45.21 14.92
CA LEU A 23 -38.20 44.54 15.43
C LEU A 23 -38.20 43.14 14.83
N SER A 24 -37.58 43.00 13.66
CA SER A 24 -37.01 41.72 13.25
C SER A 24 -35.85 41.42 14.21
N ALA A 25 -36.13 40.68 15.28
CA ALA A 25 -35.07 40.05 16.07
C ALA A 25 -34.35 39.06 15.13
N ALA A 26 -33.16 39.42 14.67
CA ALA A 26 -32.26 38.48 14.03
C ALA A 26 -31.92 37.40 15.07
N PRO A 27 -32.08 36.09 14.77
CA PRO A 27 -31.65 35.05 15.68
C PRO A 27 -30.13 35.14 15.82
N ALA A 28 -29.65 35.04 17.06
CA ALA A 28 -28.23 35.11 17.41
C ALA A 28 -27.46 33.96 16.73
N LEU A 29 -26.38 34.30 16.03
CA LEU A 29 -25.54 33.40 15.24
C LEU A 29 -24.38 32.80 16.06
N ALA A 30 -24.02 31.56 15.72
CA ALA A 30 -23.15 30.62 16.42
C ALA A 30 -21.67 30.65 15.95
N VAL A 31 -20.74 30.05 16.71
CA VAL A 31 -19.45 30.67 17.15
C VAL A 31 -19.78 31.97 17.90
N THR A 32 -18.90 32.75 18.51
CA THR A 32 -19.33 34.09 18.96
C THR A 32 -19.61 35.00 17.75
N GLY A 33 -20.71 34.78 17.02
CA GLY A 33 -21.03 35.52 15.80
C GLY A 33 -20.35 35.03 14.52
N GLY A 34 -19.87 33.78 14.47
CA GLY A 34 -19.43 33.17 13.20
C GLY A 34 -20.63 32.76 12.34
N THR A 35 -20.36 32.30 11.12
CA THR A 35 -21.40 31.92 10.15
C THR A 35 -21.36 30.42 9.91
N PRO A 36 -22.46 29.69 10.15
CA PRO A 36 -22.56 28.28 9.79
C PRO A 36 -22.46 28.12 8.27
N VAL A 37 -21.67 27.15 7.83
CA VAL A 37 -21.50 26.83 6.41
C VAL A 37 -22.64 25.91 5.98
N ALA A 38 -23.33 26.26 4.89
CA ALA A 38 -24.43 25.44 4.38
C ALA A 38 -23.93 24.04 3.98
N ALA A 39 -24.73 22.99 4.18
CA ALA A 39 -24.34 21.62 3.86
C ALA A 39 -23.98 21.41 2.37
N SER A 40 -24.50 22.26 1.48
CA SER A 40 -24.20 22.27 0.05
C SER A 40 -22.98 23.12 -0.33
N ASP A 41 -22.42 23.89 0.59
CA ASP A 41 -21.27 24.77 0.34
C ASP A 41 -19.97 23.97 0.49
N THR A 42 -19.22 23.87 -0.60
CA THR A 42 -17.98 23.11 -0.70
C THR A 42 -16.73 23.99 -0.63
N THR A 43 -16.87 25.29 -0.36
CA THR A 43 -15.76 26.26 -0.30
C THR A 43 -14.64 25.82 0.65
N TYR A 44 -15.00 25.10 1.71
CA TYR A 44 -14.10 24.63 2.77
C TYR A 44 -14.02 23.10 2.84
N ALA A 45 -14.29 22.38 1.74
CA ALA A 45 -14.38 20.92 1.74
C ALA A 45 -13.10 20.21 2.27
N TYR A 46 -11.91 20.82 2.10
CA TYR A 46 -10.66 20.31 2.69
C TYR A 46 -10.63 20.36 4.23
N THR A 47 -11.58 21.04 4.89
CA THR A 47 -11.63 21.13 6.36
C THR A 47 -12.13 19.83 6.94
N ALA A 48 -11.36 19.27 7.87
CA ALA A 48 -11.66 17.99 8.51
C ALA A 48 -11.98 18.17 9.99
N LYS A 49 -12.85 17.30 10.51
CA LYS A 49 -13.06 17.08 11.95
C LYS A 49 -12.15 15.94 12.38
N ILE A 50 -11.29 16.18 13.38
CA ILE A 50 -10.53 15.12 14.05
C ILE A 50 -11.20 14.78 15.37
N THR A 51 -11.31 13.48 15.66
CA THR A 51 -11.73 12.93 16.94
C THR A 51 -10.64 12.02 17.48
N VAL A 52 -10.06 12.38 18.61
CA VAL A 52 -8.98 11.62 19.29
C VAL A 52 -9.58 10.83 20.45
N GLY A 53 -9.24 9.55 20.55
CA GLY A 53 -9.75 8.63 21.56
C GLY A 53 -11.25 8.37 21.43
N ALA A 54 -11.89 7.98 22.54
CA ALA A 54 -13.33 7.76 22.62
C ALA A 54 -14.09 9.09 22.76
N HIS A 55 -13.83 10.03 21.85
CA HIS A 55 -14.24 11.44 21.93
C HIS A 55 -13.57 12.23 23.07
N ASP A 56 -12.38 11.82 23.49
CA ASP A 56 -11.59 12.52 24.51
C ASP A 56 -11.26 13.95 24.10
N ARG A 57 -11.01 14.16 22.80
CA ARG A 57 -10.76 15.48 22.22
C ARG A 57 -11.26 15.57 20.79
N GLY A 58 -11.92 16.68 20.48
CA GLY A 58 -12.29 17.04 19.10
C GLY A 58 -11.46 18.22 18.63
N CYS A 59 -10.93 18.14 17.41
CA CYS A 59 -10.16 19.19 16.75
C CYS A 59 -10.64 19.42 15.32
N SER A 60 -10.09 20.44 14.67
CA SER A 60 -10.24 20.69 13.25
C SER A 60 -8.91 20.45 12.53
N ALA A 61 -8.93 20.27 11.22
CA ALA A 61 -7.76 19.99 10.40
C ALA A 61 -7.98 20.40 8.95
N VAL A 62 -6.92 20.31 8.14
CA VAL A 62 -6.92 20.70 6.73
C VAL A 62 -6.29 19.60 5.89
N LEU A 63 -7.00 19.09 4.89
CA LEU A 63 -6.42 18.20 3.87
C LEU A 63 -5.42 18.98 3.01
N VAL A 64 -4.15 18.56 3.01
CA VAL A 64 -3.05 19.21 2.27
C VAL A 64 -2.39 18.28 1.24
N ASP A 65 -2.68 16.98 1.32
CA ASP A 65 -2.38 15.93 0.35
C ASP A 65 -3.53 14.89 0.44
N PRO A 66 -3.84 14.08 -0.60
CA PRO A 66 -4.91 13.09 -0.51
C PRO A 66 -4.82 12.17 0.71
N GLU A 67 -3.63 11.90 1.23
CA GLU A 67 -3.42 11.07 2.42
C GLU A 67 -3.03 11.86 3.68
N TRP A 68 -2.89 13.18 3.62
CA TRP A 68 -2.37 13.95 4.76
C TRP A 68 -3.22 15.15 5.14
N LEU A 69 -3.51 15.20 6.43
CA LEU A 69 -4.05 16.36 7.11
C LEU A 69 -2.93 17.16 7.77
N LEU A 70 -3.08 18.48 7.78
CA LEU A 70 -2.34 19.38 8.65
C LEU A 70 -3.25 19.83 9.79
N THR A 71 -2.78 19.74 11.02
CA THR A 71 -3.56 20.13 12.22
C THR A 71 -2.63 20.61 13.34
N ALA A 72 -3.20 21.00 14.48
CA ALA A 72 -2.44 21.46 15.64
C ALA A 72 -1.86 20.27 16.41
N ALA A 73 -0.58 20.33 16.78
CA ALA A 73 0.07 19.30 17.61
C ALA A 73 -0.59 19.18 18.99
N SER A 74 -1.09 20.30 19.52
CA SER A 74 -1.89 20.36 20.75
C SER A 74 -3.12 19.44 20.76
N CYS A 75 -3.60 18.99 19.60
CA CYS A 75 -4.68 18.01 19.51
C CYS A 75 -4.27 16.62 20.00
N PHE A 76 -2.99 16.26 19.88
CA PHE A 76 -2.46 14.95 20.24
C PHE A 76 -1.59 14.98 21.50
N ALA A 77 -1.17 16.16 21.95
CA ALA A 77 -0.45 16.32 23.20
C ALA A 77 -1.28 15.84 24.41
N GLU A 78 -0.63 15.18 25.36
CA GLU A 78 -1.28 14.69 26.59
C GLU A 78 -1.93 15.86 27.36
N ASP A 79 -1.12 16.87 27.70
CA ASP A 79 -1.56 18.14 28.27
C ASP A 79 -0.97 19.33 27.49
N PRO A 80 -1.73 19.89 26.52
CA PRO A 80 -1.27 21.01 25.70
C PRO A 80 -1.09 22.33 26.47
N ALA A 81 -1.55 22.42 27.73
CA ALA A 81 -1.24 23.56 28.58
C ALA A 81 0.19 23.50 29.14
N VAL A 82 0.78 22.30 29.19
CA VAL A 82 2.14 22.06 29.72
C VAL A 82 3.15 21.86 28.59
N SER A 83 2.82 21.04 27.59
CA SER A 83 3.73 20.70 26.49
C SER A 83 2.98 20.45 25.20
N LEU A 84 3.56 20.86 24.07
CA LEU A 84 3.08 20.55 22.73
C LEU A 84 3.83 19.37 22.09
N ALA A 85 4.71 18.71 22.85
CA ALA A 85 5.45 17.57 22.35
C ALA A 85 4.50 16.39 22.06
N VAL A 86 4.60 15.85 20.85
CA VAL A 86 3.88 14.68 20.38
C VAL A 86 4.93 13.73 19.80
N PRO A 87 4.90 12.43 20.12
CA PRO A 87 5.74 11.44 19.45
C PRO A 87 5.40 11.34 17.96
N ALA A 88 6.41 11.11 17.12
CA ALA A 88 6.17 10.70 15.73
C ALA A 88 5.71 9.23 15.69
N GLY A 89 5.03 8.84 14.62
CA GLY A 89 4.49 7.48 14.43
C GLY A 89 2.99 7.39 14.69
N VAL A 90 2.48 6.19 14.95
CA VAL A 90 1.04 5.95 15.14
C VAL A 90 0.49 6.77 16.34
N PRO A 91 -0.69 7.42 16.23
CA PRO A 91 -1.27 8.15 17.36
C PRO A 91 -1.45 7.27 18.61
N ALA A 92 -1.05 7.79 19.78
CA ALA A 92 -1.19 7.09 21.07
C ALA A 92 -2.65 6.73 21.44
N LYS A 93 -3.63 7.39 20.81
CA LYS A 93 -5.04 7.08 20.93
C LYS A 93 -5.64 6.93 19.54
N ALA A 94 -6.51 5.92 19.37
CA ALA A 94 -7.29 5.74 18.15
C ALA A 94 -7.93 7.06 17.73
N THR A 95 -7.69 7.46 16.48
CA THR A 95 -8.08 8.78 15.99
C THR A 95 -8.80 8.63 14.65
N THR A 96 -9.93 9.30 14.50
CA THR A 96 -10.66 9.37 13.23
C THR A 96 -10.70 10.80 12.70
N ALA A 97 -10.77 10.91 11.38
CA ALA A 97 -10.92 12.16 10.67
C ALA A 97 -12.08 12.07 9.67
N VAL A 98 -12.97 13.06 9.71
CA VAL A 98 -14.04 13.24 8.74
C VAL A 98 -13.71 14.44 7.87
N VAL A 99 -13.47 14.22 6.58
CA VAL A 99 -13.03 15.21 5.59
C VAL A 99 -14.15 15.44 4.57
N GLY A 100 -14.31 16.66 4.05
CA GLY A 100 -15.25 16.93 2.95
C GLY A 100 -16.69 17.23 3.37
N ARG A 101 -16.97 17.54 4.64
CA ARG A 101 -18.34 17.64 5.16
C ARG A 101 -18.64 18.93 5.92
N SER A 102 -19.28 19.92 5.28
CA SER A 102 -19.79 21.11 5.98
C SER A 102 -20.87 20.78 7.04
N ASP A 103 -21.57 19.65 6.89
CA ASP A 103 -22.40 19.02 7.92
C ASP A 103 -21.95 17.56 8.10
N LEU A 104 -21.48 17.22 9.30
CA LEU A 104 -20.95 15.89 9.63
C LEU A 104 -21.99 14.77 9.50
N ASN A 105 -23.29 15.08 9.48
CA ASN A 105 -24.36 14.11 9.23
C ASN A 105 -24.47 13.71 7.74
N GLY A 106 -23.81 14.43 6.84
CA GLY A 106 -23.77 14.12 5.42
C GLY A 106 -22.84 12.95 5.08
N THR A 107 -22.84 12.55 3.81
CA THR A 107 -22.03 11.44 3.27
C THR A 107 -20.92 11.91 2.32
N GLN A 108 -20.77 13.22 2.13
CA GLN A 108 -19.73 13.79 1.27
C GLN A 108 -18.33 13.50 1.83
N GLY A 109 -17.33 13.56 0.95
CA GLY A 109 -15.93 13.33 1.31
C GLY A 109 -15.68 11.91 1.81
N ALA A 110 -15.03 11.80 2.97
CA ALA A 110 -14.55 10.54 3.51
C ALA A 110 -14.39 10.57 5.03
N GLU A 111 -14.53 9.41 5.66
CA GLU A 111 -14.10 9.16 7.03
C GLU A 111 -12.91 8.19 6.99
N ARG A 112 -11.86 8.50 7.75
CA ARG A 112 -10.59 7.76 7.77
C ARG A 112 -10.04 7.68 9.19
N ARG A 113 -9.22 6.66 9.47
CA ARG A 113 -8.36 6.68 10.65
C ARG A 113 -7.16 7.58 10.39
N VAL A 114 -6.64 8.18 11.45
CA VAL A 114 -5.30 8.78 11.44
C VAL A 114 -4.33 7.73 11.95
N VAL A 115 -3.31 7.43 11.14
CA VAL A 115 -2.43 6.26 11.34
C VAL A 115 -0.96 6.64 11.49
N GLU A 116 -0.59 7.90 11.27
CA GLU A 116 0.78 8.38 11.49
C GLU A 116 0.76 9.87 11.81
N LEU A 117 1.63 10.29 12.73
CA LEU A 117 1.89 11.67 13.10
C LEU A 117 3.33 12.03 12.78
N VAL A 118 3.51 13.16 12.10
CA VAL A 118 4.83 13.78 11.85
C VAL A 118 4.81 15.20 12.42
N PRO A 119 5.22 15.37 13.69
CA PRO A 119 5.12 16.64 14.40
C PRO A 119 6.24 17.61 14.01
N ARG A 120 5.91 18.90 13.97
CA ARG A 120 6.90 19.98 13.99
C ARG A 120 7.38 20.22 15.42
N THR A 121 8.65 20.58 15.58
CA THR A 121 9.23 20.92 16.89
C THR A 121 9.28 22.42 17.15
N ASP A 122 9.12 23.25 16.11
CA ASP A 122 9.26 24.71 16.16
C ASP A 122 7.92 25.45 16.30
N ARG A 123 6.78 24.76 16.13
CA ARG A 123 5.44 25.34 16.18
C ARG A 123 4.35 24.29 16.40
N ASP A 124 3.16 24.74 16.75
CA ASP A 124 1.97 23.91 17.03
C ASP A 124 1.36 23.34 15.73
N VAL A 125 2.11 22.48 15.04
CA VAL A 125 1.72 21.86 13.76
C VAL A 125 2.14 20.39 13.76
N VAL A 126 1.25 19.53 13.30
CA VAL A 126 1.52 18.12 13.03
C VAL A 126 0.89 17.74 11.70
N LEU A 127 1.63 16.95 10.91
CA LEU A 127 1.06 16.22 9.79
C LEU A 127 0.44 14.93 10.33
N ALA A 128 -0.79 14.66 9.93
CA ALA A 128 -1.57 13.50 10.36
C ALA A 128 -1.99 12.72 9.12
N ARG A 129 -1.41 11.53 8.94
CA ARG A 129 -1.66 10.66 7.81
C ARG A 129 -2.96 9.89 7.97
N LEU A 130 -3.71 9.79 6.89
CA LEU A 130 -4.93 9.01 6.80
C LEU A 130 -4.62 7.56 6.42
N SER A 131 -5.45 6.62 6.88
CA SER A 131 -5.30 5.19 6.53
C SER A 131 -5.37 4.94 5.03
N ARG A 132 -6.13 5.76 4.30
CA ARG A 132 -6.28 5.71 2.85
C ARG A 132 -6.50 7.10 2.27
N PRO A 133 -6.19 7.31 0.97
CA PRO A 133 -6.44 8.55 0.29
C PRO A 133 -7.91 9.01 0.34
N VAL A 134 -8.10 10.33 0.33
CA VAL A 134 -9.35 11.03 0.07
C VAL A 134 -9.27 11.62 -1.34
N THR A 135 -9.81 10.90 -2.31
CA THR A 135 -9.66 11.22 -3.75
C THR A 135 -10.74 12.16 -4.29
N ASN A 136 -11.83 12.37 -3.54
CA ASN A 136 -12.98 13.18 -3.93
C ASN A 136 -13.00 14.59 -3.32
N VAL A 137 -11.93 15.00 -2.62
CA VAL A 137 -11.77 16.33 -2.04
C VAL A 137 -10.44 16.92 -2.50
N THR A 138 -10.47 18.10 -3.11
CA THR A 138 -9.24 18.81 -3.50
C THR A 138 -8.50 19.31 -2.25
N PRO A 139 -7.22 18.96 -2.06
CA PRO A 139 -6.42 19.49 -0.96
C PRO A 139 -6.26 21.02 -1.01
N ALA A 140 -6.02 21.64 0.15
CA ALA A 140 -5.82 23.07 0.28
C ALA A 140 -4.46 23.50 -0.29
N THR A 141 -4.43 24.63 -0.99
CA THR A 141 -3.21 25.23 -1.53
C THR A 141 -2.56 26.17 -0.50
N PHE A 142 -1.26 26.01 -0.26
CA PHE A 142 -0.49 26.90 0.60
C PHE A 142 -0.38 28.33 0.05
N ALA A 143 -0.43 29.32 0.94
CA ALA A 143 -0.06 30.69 0.61
C ALA A 143 1.45 30.80 0.40
N ALA A 144 1.88 31.73 -0.47
CA ALA A 144 3.30 31.93 -0.80
C ALA A 144 4.08 32.81 0.21
N GLY A 145 3.42 33.28 1.28
CA GLY A 145 4.09 34.11 2.26
C GLY A 145 3.22 34.48 3.47
N ALA A 146 3.88 35.12 4.42
CA ALA A 146 3.31 35.49 5.71
C ALA A 146 2.09 36.42 5.57
N PRO A 147 1.11 36.33 6.47
CA PRO A 147 0.01 37.27 6.50
C PRO A 147 0.50 38.65 6.97
N ALA A 148 0.09 39.71 6.28
CA ALA A 148 0.45 41.08 6.64
C ALA A 148 -0.37 41.59 7.84
N ALA A 149 0.21 42.42 8.68
CA ALA A 149 -0.53 43.12 9.74
C ALA A 149 -1.66 43.95 9.14
N GLY A 150 -2.83 43.91 9.77
CA GLY A 150 -4.07 44.52 9.29
C GLY A 150 -4.81 43.72 8.21
N ALA A 151 -4.25 42.64 7.68
CA ALA A 151 -4.96 41.77 6.74
C ALA A 151 -6.13 41.05 7.41
N GLU A 152 -7.16 40.75 6.62
CA GLU A 152 -8.28 39.93 7.06
C GLU A 152 -8.07 38.48 6.62
N LEU A 153 -8.19 37.55 7.56
CA LEU A 153 -8.04 36.12 7.32
C LEU A 153 -9.34 35.41 7.65
N ALA A 154 -9.85 34.59 6.72
CA ALA A 154 -10.98 33.71 7.02
C ALA A 154 -10.47 32.50 7.82
N PHE A 155 -11.27 31.98 8.75
CA PHE A 155 -10.99 30.69 9.37
C PHE A 155 -12.24 29.81 9.38
N ALA A 156 -12.05 28.50 9.40
CA ALA A 156 -13.12 27.52 9.51
C ALA A 156 -12.81 26.45 10.56
N GLY A 157 -13.84 25.88 11.20
CA GLY A 157 -13.66 24.80 12.17
C GLY A 157 -14.97 24.22 12.71
N TYR A 158 -14.81 23.09 13.41
CA TYR A 158 -15.87 22.34 14.09
C TYR A 158 -15.74 22.46 15.62
N GLY A 159 -15.19 23.58 16.10
CA GLY A 159 -15.15 23.92 17.50
C GLY A 159 -16.53 24.23 18.06
N ARG A 160 -16.63 24.23 19.37
CA ARG A 160 -17.86 24.61 20.08
C ARG A 160 -18.31 26.01 19.69
N THR A 161 -19.61 26.27 19.79
CA THR A 161 -20.17 27.60 19.52
C THR A 161 -20.49 28.34 20.82
N LYS A 162 -21.17 29.48 20.73
CA LYS A 162 -21.74 30.16 21.91
C LYS A 162 -22.78 29.30 22.63
N THR A 163 -23.45 28.38 21.94
CA THR A 163 -24.63 27.65 22.45
C THR A 163 -24.56 26.13 22.30
N VAL A 164 -23.62 25.60 21.50
CA VAL A 164 -23.51 24.17 21.19
C VAL A 164 -22.11 23.68 21.53
N TRP A 165 -22.02 22.62 22.35
CA TRP A 165 -20.75 22.08 22.83
C TRP A 165 -19.94 21.36 21.73
N ALA A 166 -20.60 20.63 20.84
CA ALA A 166 -19.97 19.93 19.72
C ALA A 166 -20.91 20.04 18.50
N PRO A 167 -20.78 21.08 17.67
CA PRO A 167 -21.64 21.24 16.51
C PRO A 167 -21.26 20.23 15.41
N ASN A 168 -22.27 19.69 14.73
CA ASN A 168 -22.07 18.90 13.51
C ASN A 168 -21.83 19.78 12.28
N GLN A 169 -22.13 21.08 12.38
CA GLN A 169 -21.99 22.01 11.28
C GLN A 169 -20.66 22.76 11.37
N LEU A 170 -19.95 22.87 10.24
CA LEU A 170 -18.77 23.69 10.08
C LEU A 170 -19.15 25.17 10.23
N HIS A 171 -18.34 25.93 10.95
CA HIS A 171 -18.51 27.36 11.10
C HIS A 171 -17.30 28.13 10.60
N THR A 172 -17.54 29.37 10.19
CA THR A 172 -16.51 30.27 9.68
C THR A 172 -16.50 31.60 10.42
N GLY A 173 -15.35 32.25 10.39
CA GLY A 173 -15.13 33.56 10.99
C GLY A 173 -14.03 34.34 10.29
N VAL A 174 -13.82 35.58 10.73
CA VAL A 174 -12.77 36.46 10.19
C VAL A 174 -11.89 36.97 11.32
N TYR A 175 -10.59 36.85 11.12
CA TYR A 175 -9.56 37.48 11.92
C TYR A 175 -9.04 38.76 11.26
N THR A 176 -8.63 39.72 12.06
CA THR A 176 -7.67 40.76 11.67
C THR A 176 -6.31 40.38 12.23
N VAL A 177 -5.26 40.49 11.42
CA VAL A 177 -3.88 40.19 11.84
C VAL A 177 -3.32 41.35 12.64
N ASP A 178 -2.93 41.10 13.88
CA ASP A 178 -2.32 42.11 14.74
C ASP A 178 -0.81 42.21 14.47
N SER A 179 -0.16 41.05 14.39
CA SER A 179 1.28 40.92 14.11
C SER A 179 1.62 39.51 13.63
N ALA A 180 2.69 39.38 12.85
CA ALA A 180 3.23 38.09 12.41
C ALA A 180 4.68 37.93 12.89
N ALA A 181 4.94 36.82 13.57
CA ALA A 181 6.27 36.32 13.91
C ALA A 181 6.68 35.23 12.91
N ALA A 182 7.87 34.64 13.07
CA ALA A 182 8.38 33.62 12.13
C ALA A 182 7.46 32.41 11.98
N THR A 183 6.93 31.87 13.08
CA THR A 183 6.14 30.62 13.08
C THR A 183 4.68 30.81 13.51
N SER A 184 4.27 32.04 13.84
CA SER A 184 2.93 32.34 14.33
C SER A 184 2.46 33.73 13.93
N ALA A 185 1.15 33.96 13.97
CA ALA A 185 0.56 35.29 13.90
C ALA A 185 -0.42 35.51 15.06
N ASN A 186 -0.34 36.68 15.69
CA ASN A 186 -1.36 37.13 16.63
C ASN A 186 -2.51 37.75 15.84
N VAL A 187 -3.72 37.37 16.20
CA VAL A 187 -4.93 37.77 15.51
C VAL A 187 -6.00 38.18 16.50
N THR A 188 -6.88 39.08 16.07
CA THR A 188 -8.08 39.46 16.81
C THR A 188 -9.29 39.21 15.93
N GLY A 189 -10.29 38.48 16.45
CA GLY A 189 -11.47 38.16 15.67
C GLY A 189 -12.39 39.38 15.46
N LYS A 190 -12.83 39.55 14.22
CA LYS A 190 -13.64 40.67 13.74
C LYS A 190 -15.12 40.43 14.06
N GLY A 191 -15.84 41.50 14.41
CA GLY A 191 -17.29 41.41 14.66
C GLY A 191 -17.66 40.61 15.91
N GLY A 192 -16.74 40.44 16.86
CA GLY A 192 -16.96 39.67 18.09
C GLY A 192 -16.69 38.16 17.96
N VAL A 193 -16.27 37.69 16.78
CA VAL A 193 -15.94 36.29 16.51
C VAL A 193 -14.69 35.85 17.26
N ALA A 194 -14.70 34.66 17.85
CA ALA A 194 -13.50 34.00 18.38
C ALA A 194 -13.50 32.52 17.97
N ALA A 195 -12.33 31.95 17.68
CA ALA A 195 -12.22 30.49 17.67
C ALA A 195 -12.45 29.93 19.07
N CYS A 196 -13.08 28.77 19.15
CA CYS A 196 -13.41 28.10 20.38
C CYS A 196 -12.68 26.74 20.47
N MET A 197 -12.73 26.10 21.64
CA MET A 197 -12.21 24.74 21.80
C MET A 197 -12.78 23.82 20.72
N GLY A 198 -11.88 23.13 20.03
CA GLY A 198 -12.16 22.26 18.88
C GLY A 198 -11.97 22.90 17.51
N ASP A 199 -11.76 24.22 17.42
CA ASP A 199 -11.32 24.88 16.18
C ASP A 199 -9.81 24.77 15.96
N ALA A 200 -9.04 24.36 16.98
CA ALA A 200 -7.61 24.14 16.85
C ALA A 200 -7.31 23.17 15.68
N GLY A 201 -6.33 23.54 14.86
CA GLY A 201 -5.95 22.89 13.62
C GLY A 201 -6.82 23.24 12.40
N GLY A 202 -7.89 24.01 12.55
CA GLY A 202 -8.74 24.45 11.43
C GLY A 202 -8.03 25.45 10.51
N PRO A 203 -8.38 25.50 9.21
CA PRO A 203 -7.70 26.34 8.23
C PRO A 203 -7.87 27.82 8.55
N VAL A 204 -6.79 28.58 8.33
CA VAL A 204 -6.79 30.04 8.28
C VAL A 204 -6.31 30.46 6.89
N LEU A 205 -7.11 31.26 6.20
CA LEU A 205 -7.02 31.50 4.78
C LEU A 205 -6.85 32.99 4.45
N SER A 206 -6.01 33.27 3.46
CA SER A 206 -5.91 34.56 2.78
C SER A 206 -6.26 34.36 1.30
N GLY A 207 -7.35 34.97 0.83
CA GLY A 207 -7.78 34.83 -0.57
C GLY A 207 -8.02 33.38 -1.01
N GLY A 208 -8.45 32.50 -0.09
CA GLY A 208 -8.69 31.07 -0.35
C GLY A 208 -7.44 30.17 -0.24
N THR A 209 -6.25 30.73 0.00
CA THR A 209 -5.02 29.97 0.21
C THR A 209 -4.70 29.82 1.69
N LEU A 210 -4.16 28.66 2.10
CA LEU A 210 -3.84 28.30 3.47
C LEU A 210 -2.59 29.06 3.96
N VAL A 211 -2.78 29.99 4.89
CA VAL A 211 -1.69 30.78 5.49
C VAL A 211 -1.34 30.31 6.91
N GLY A 212 -2.27 29.65 7.58
CA GLY A 212 -2.03 29.10 8.90
C GLY A 212 -3.11 28.15 9.39
N LEU A 213 -2.93 27.66 10.61
CA LEU A 213 -3.91 26.89 11.36
C LEU A 213 -4.30 27.64 12.63
N THR A 214 -5.57 27.57 13.02
CA THR A 214 -6.00 28.05 14.33
C THR A 214 -5.25 27.26 15.41
N SER A 215 -4.56 27.91 16.35
CA SER A 215 -3.80 27.23 17.42
C SER A 215 -4.40 27.54 18.79
N ARG A 216 -4.38 28.81 19.22
CA ARG A 216 -4.88 29.22 20.55
C ARG A 216 -5.90 30.35 20.41
N SER A 217 -6.78 30.46 21.40
CA SER A 217 -7.77 31.54 21.47
C SER A 217 -8.13 31.85 22.93
N SER A 218 -8.42 33.12 23.20
CA SER A 218 -8.89 33.61 24.50
C SER A 218 -10.31 33.16 24.85
N GLN A 219 -11.02 32.50 23.93
CA GLN A 219 -12.34 31.87 24.12
C GLN A 219 -13.49 32.85 24.42
N GLY A 220 -13.37 34.13 24.06
CA GLY A 220 -14.39 35.16 24.31
C GLY A 220 -15.78 34.76 23.83
N GLY A 221 -16.70 34.58 24.78
CA GLY A 221 -18.10 34.17 24.61
C GLY A 221 -18.35 32.77 24.02
N CYS A 222 -17.34 31.91 23.94
CA CYS A 222 -17.53 30.49 23.67
C CYS A 222 -18.31 29.81 24.82
N LEU A 223 -19.11 28.79 24.51
CA LEU A 223 -19.88 28.06 25.52
C LEU A 223 -18.96 27.46 26.61
N GLY A 224 -19.30 27.68 27.87
CA GLY A 224 -18.56 27.14 29.02
C GLY A 224 -17.31 27.94 29.40
N THR A 225 -17.06 29.08 28.75
CA THR A 225 -16.10 30.09 29.22
C THR A 225 -16.81 31.08 30.15
N ASP A 226 -16.07 31.67 31.10
CA ASP A 226 -16.56 32.77 31.94
C ASP A 226 -17.12 33.91 31.07
N GLU A 227 -18.34 34.39 31.38
CA GLU A 227 -18.98 35.48 30.65
C GLU A 227 -18.20 36.80 30.73
N ALA A 228 -17.36 36.98 31.76
CA ALA A 228 -16.46 38.12 31.88
C ALA A 228 -15.29 38.08 30.88
N GLN A 229 -14.98 36.90 30.31
CA GLN A 229 -14.00 36.77 29.24
C GLN A 229 -14.63 37.19 27.90
N THR A 230 -14.29 38.38 27.44
CA THR A 230 -14.80 38.96 26.19
C THR A 230 -13.73 39.06 25.09
N SER A 231 -12.47 38.68 25.36
CA SER A 231 -11.39 38.79 24.38
C SER A 231 -11.58 37.80 23.23
N THR A 232 -11.48 38.30 22.00
CA THR A 232 -11.47 37.50 20.77
C THR A 232 -10.06 37.29 20.21
N ALA A 233 -9.04 37.63 20.99
CA ALA A 233 -7.64 37.45 20.60
C ALA A 233 -7.27 35.97 20.49
N GLY A 234 -6.48 35.63 19.49
CA GLY A 234 -6.01 34.28 19.21
C GLY A 234 -4.62 34.26 18.59
N VAL A 235 -4.11 33.05 18.41
CA VAL A 235 -2.83 32.76 17.78
C VAL A 235 -3.04 31.74 16.67
N VAL A 236 -2.49 32.06 15.51
CA VAL A 236 -2.44 31.19 14.33
C VAL A 236 -1.03 30.62 14.23
N ALA A 237 -0.91 29.32 14.03
CA ALA A 237 0.35 28.69 13.63
C ALA A 237 0.56 28.89 12.13
N ARG A 238 1.66 29.52 11.72
CA ARG A 238 1.94 29.80 10.30
C ARG A 238 2.37 28.54 9.57
N VAL A 239 1.85 28.39 8.34
CA VAL A 239 2.15 27.24 7.47
C VAL A 239 2.60 27.62 6.07
N ASP A 240 2.68 28.91 5.77
CA ASP A 240 3.11 29.44 4.46
C ASP A 240 4.53 29.03 4.06
N ASP A 241 5.38 28.68 5.04
CA ASP A 241 6.75 28.19 4.85
C ASP A 241 6.87 26.65 4.91
N LEU A 242 5.75 25.91 5.03
CA LEU A 242 5.76 24.46 5.25
C LEU A 242 5.53 23.62 3.98
N ALA A 243 5.23 24.24 2.83
CA ALA A 243 4.89 23.50 1.61
C ALA A 243 5.97 22.48 1.19
N ALA A 244 7.26 22.85 1.29
CA ALA A 244 8.36 21.94 0.98
C ALA A 244 8.47 20.77 1.96
N TRP A 245 8.28 21.03 3.26
CA TRP A 245 8.28 19.97 4.28
C TRP A 245 7.08 19.03 4.11
N VAL A 246 5.90 19.55 3.77
CA VAL A 246 4.73 18.72 3.47
C VAL A 246 4.97 17.87 2.23
N ALA A 247 5.53 18.43 1.15
CA ALA A 247 5.85 17.68 -0.06
C ALA A 247 6.88 16.56 0.21
N GLU A 248 7.91 16.84 1.01
CA GLU A 248 8.92 15.85 1.42
C GLU A 248 8.29 14.69 2.19
N LYS A 249 7.47 14.98 3.21
CA LYS A 249 6.87 13.94 4.07
C LYS A 249 5.77 13.16 3.37
N ALA A 250 4.90 13.87 2.62
CA ALA A 250 3.85 13.20 1.86
C ALA A 250 4.43 12.35 0.73
N GLY A 251 5.52 12.81 0.09
CA GLY A 251 6.16 12.11 -1.02
C GLY A 251 7.10 10.96 -0.63
N ALA A 252 7.33 10.71 0.66
CA ALA A 252 8.18 9.63 1.11
C ALA A 252 7.60 8.26 0.73
N THR A 253 8.47 7.35 0.31
CA THR A 253 8.10 5.97 0.00
C THR A 253 7.75 5.20 1.29
N ARG A 254 6.75 4.34 1.18
CA ARG A 254 6.36 3.42 2.25
C ARG A 254 7.48 2.40 2.49
N ILE A 255 7.55 1.95 3.73
CA ILE A 255 8.43 0.87 4.16
C ILE A 255 7.61 -0.18 4.90
N VAL A 256 8.14 -1.38 4.95
CA VAL A 256 7.70 -2.40 5.90
C VAL A 256 8.11 -1.95 7.29
N ASP A 257 7.13 -1.74 8.15
CA ASP A 257 7.30 -1.30 9.53
C ASP A 257 6.19 -1.96 10.36
N PHE A 258 6.52 -3.12 10.93
CA PHE A 258 5.58 -3.93 11.72
C PHE A 258 5.35 -3.33 13.11
N ASN A 259 6.25 -2.43 13.55
CA ASN A 259 6.26 -1.87 14.91
C ASN A 259 5.91 -0.36 15.00
N GLY A 260 5.74 0.29 13.85
CA GLY A 260 5.25 1.66 13.69
C GLY A 260 6.21 2.75 14.16
N ASP A 261 7.52 2.49 14.11
CA ASP A 261 8.57 3.43 14.54
C ASP A 261 9.24 4.22 13.42
N ALA A 262 8.74 4.07 12.19
CA ALA A 262 9.24 4.65 10.96
C ALA A 262 10.67 4.18 10.58
N VAL A 263 11.10 3.04 11.10
CA VAL A 263 12.32 2.33 10.68
C VAL A 263 11.91 1.05 9.95
N GLU A 264 12.66 0.69 8.91
CA GLU A 264 12.33 -0.46 8.07
C GLU A 264 12.63 -1.76 8.82
N ASP A 265 11.64 -2.64 8.86
CA ASP A 265 11.70 -4.00 9.39
C ASP A 265 11.78 -5.01 8.24
N ILE A 266 12.24 -6.22 8.51
CA ILE A 266 12.40 -7.27 7.49
C ILE A 266 11.80 -8.58 8.01
N ALA A 267 11.05 -9.29 7.17
CA ALA A 267 10.60 -10.66 7.42
C ALA A 267 11.30 -11.64 6.46
N VAL A 268 11.80 -12.75 7.00
CA VAL A 268 12.55 -13.76 6.24
C VAL A 268 12.01 -15.15 6.53
N GLY A 269 11.59 -15.85 5.47
CA GLY A 269 11.14 -17.25 5.54
C GLY A 269 12.30 -18.24 5.60
N ASP A 270 12.09 -19.31 6.38
CA ASP A 270 12.94 -20.50 6.47
C ASP A 270 12.03 -21.74 6.51
N PRO A 271 11.36 -22.06 5.39
CA PRO A 271 10.28 -23.06 5.37
C PRO A 271 10.77 -24.48 5.67
N MET A 272 12.06 -24.76 5.48
CA MET A 272 12.64 -26.08 5.79
C MET A 272 13.05 -26.24 7.26
N ALA A 273 12.90 -25.21 8.09
CA ALA A 273 13.25 -25.29 9.50
C ALA A 273 12.40 -26.33 10.26
N THR A 274 13.01 -26.95 11.28
CA THR A 274 12.31 -27.83 12.23
C THR A 274 11.76 -27.00 13.39
N VAL A 275 10.47 -27.14 13.70
CA VAL A 275 9.79 -26.49 14.84
C VAL A 275 9.23 -27.58 15.74
N GLY A 276 9.40 -27.51 17.06
CA GLY A 276 8.80 -28.48 17.99
C GLY A 276 9.29 -29.94 17.88
N GLY A 277 10.12 -30.29 16.89
CA GLY A 277 10.46 -31.66 16.51
C GLY A 277 9.89 -32.07 15.13
N ASP A 278 8.99 -31.26 14.59
CA ASP A 278 8.34 -31.40 13.31
C ASP A 278 9.25 -30.85 12.21
N LYS A 279 9.77 -31.77 11.39
CA LYS A 279 10.73 -31.45 10.34
C LYS A 279 10.05 -30.68 9.24
N THR A 280 10.73 -29.65 8.73
CA THR A 280 10.25 -28.84 7.61
C THR A 280 8.85 -28.24 7.85
N ALA A 281 8.48 -28.03 9.11
CA ALA A 281 7.28 -27.30 9.49
C ALA A 281 7.38 -25.81 9.08
N GLY A 282 8.60 -25.27 9.09
CA GLY A 282 8.89 -23.91 8.65
C GLY A 282 8.66 -22.84 9.71
N LEU A 283 9.33 -21.71 9.52
CA LEU A 283 9.23 -20.54 10.38
C LEU A 283 9.53 -19.25 9.60
N VAL A 284 9.13 -18.12 10.17
CA VAL A 284 9.53 -16.78 9.71
C VAL A 284 10.34 -16.09 10.81
N ARG A 285 11.44 -15.43 10.44
CA ARG A 285 12.20 -14.57 11.35
C ARG A 285 12.03 -13.11 10.95
N VAL A 286 11.72 -12.29 11.94
CA VAL A 286 11.61 -10.84 11.77
C VAL A 286 12.83 -10.18 12.40
N VAL A 287 13.39 -9.21 11.68
CA VAL A 287 14.42 -8.31 12.18
C VAL A 287 13.82 -6.92 12.27
N TYR A 288 13.64 -6.43 13.50
CA TYR A 288 13.16 -5.08 13.72
C TYR A 288 14.29 -4.07 13.51
N GLY A 289 14.01 -3.03 12.74
CA GLY A 289 14.92 -1.97 12.39
C GLY A 289 15.48 -1.22 13.62
N GLY A 290 16.58 -0.49 13.43
CA GLY A 290 17.13 0.38 14.47
C GLY A 290 17.71 -0.36 15.70
N GLY A 291 17.93 -1.68 15.59
CA GLY A 291 18.48 -2.49 16.69
C GLY A 291 17.45 -2.90 17.73
N LYS A 292 16.16 -2.97 17.35
CA LYS A 292 15.06 -3.37 18.24
C LYS A 292 14.96 -4.88 18.48
N GLY A 293 15.81 -5.67 17.84
CA GLY A 293 15.93 -7.11 18.07
C GLY A 293 15.24 -7.92 16.99
N THR A 294 14.95 -9.17 17.31
CA THR A 294 14.40 -10.15 16.36
C THR A 294 13.24 -10.90 16.99
N ALA A 295 12.30 -11.36 16.14
CA ALA A 295 11.24 -12.29 16.52
C ALA A 295 11.28 -13.54 15.64
N GLU A 296 10.75 -14.65 16.15
CA GLU A 296 10.55 -15.88 15.41
C GLU A 296 9.06 -16.22 15.45
N LEU A 297 8.50 -16.54 14.29
CA LEU A 297 7.08 -16.80 14.08
C LEU A 297 6.91 -18.23 13.57
N THR A 298 6.00 -18.97 14.20
CA THR A 298 5.62 -20.34 13.85
C THR A 298 4.12 -20.50 14.10
N GLN A 299 3.53 -21.57 13.55
CA GLN A 299 2.13 -21.93 13.84
C GLN A 299 1.89 -22.30 15.32
N ASP A 300 2.93 -22.71 16.04
CA ASP A 300 2.86 -23.02 17.48
C ASP A 300 2.64 -21.79 18.40
N LEU A 301 2.69 -20.57 17.86
CA LEU A 301 2.40 -19.36 18.64
C LEU A 301 0.90 -19.27 18.95
N ASP A 302 0.54 -18.92 20.18
CA ASP A 302 -0.85 -18.92 20.67
C ASP A 302 -1.81 -17.95 19.95
N TRP A 303 -1.27 -16.99 19.21
CA TRP A 303 -1.99 -16.00 18.41
C TRP A 303 -1.93 -16.27 16.90
N VAL A 304 -1.21 -17.32 16.48
CA VAL A 304 -1.16 -17.84 15.10
C VAL A 304 -2.05 -19.09 15.03
N PRO A 305 -3.04 -19.12 14.13
CA PRO A 305 -3.88 -20.30 13.90
C PRO A 305 -3.07 -21.55 13.48
N GLY A 306 -3.60 -22.72 13.81
CA GLY A 306 -2.99 -24.01 13.48
C GLY A 306 -2.03 -24.51 14.55
N GLY A 307 -1.12 -25.40 14.14
CA GLY A 307 -0.01 -25.91 14.92
C GLY A 307 0.99 -26.52 13.96
N SER A 308 2.27 -26.53 14.32
CA SER A 308 3.29 -27.04 13.39
C SER A 308 3.19 -28.57 13.23
N GLU A 309 3.20 -29.02 11.98
CA GLU A 309 3.26 -30.40 11.55
C GLU A 309 4.42 -30.61 10.55
N PRO A 310 4.90 -31.86 10.36
CA PRO A 310 6.00 -32.10 9.44
C PRO A 310 5.60 -31.88 7.99
N GLY A 311 6.14 -30.83 7.35
CA GLY A 311 5.92 -30.55 5.93
C GLY A 311 5.09 -29.31 5.62
N ASP A 312 4.59 -28.59 6.61
CA ASP A 312 3.69 -27.44 6.37
C ASP A 312 4.36 -26.28 5.64
N HIS A 313 5.68 -26.18 5.76
CA HIS A 313 6.52 -25.17 5.13
C HIS A 313 6.07 -23.73 5.41
N PHE A 314 5.63 -23.45 6.64
CA PHE A 314 5.23 -22.11 7.08
C PHE A 314 6.32 -21.07 6.75
N GLY A 315 5.92 -19.98 6.11
CA GLY A 315 6.85 -18.93 5.67
C GLY A 315 7.43 -19.13 4.28
N ASN A 316 6.94 -20.09 3.48
CA ASN A 316 7.43 -20.30 2.12
C ASN A 316 7.05 -19.18 1.13
N HIS A 317 5.93 -18.49 1.34
CA HIS A 317 5.59 -17.24 0.63
C HIS A 317 5.20 -16.15 1.64
N LEU A 318 5.57 -14.92 1.32
CA LEU A 318 5.32 -13.74 2.15
C LEU A 318 4.80 -12.58 1.30
N ALA A 319 3.93 -11.76 1.87
CA ALA A 319 3.55 -10.45 1.35
C ALA A 319 3.26 -9.48 2.51
N THR A 320 3.21 -8.18 2.24
CA THR A 320 3.03 -7.16 3.28
C THR A 320 2.04 -6.10 2.86
N VAL A 321 1.13 -5.74 3.75
CA VAL A 321 0.16 -4.65 3.57
C VAL A 321 -0.36 -4.22 4.94
N ASP A 322 -0.72 -2.96 5.14
CA ASP A 322 -1.56 -2.56 6.28
C ASP A 322 -3.01 -2.96 5.97
N TYR A 323 -3.37 -4.20 6.32
CA TYR A 323 -4.64 -4.81 5.95
C TYR A 323 -5.79 -4.26 6.80
N ASN A 324 -5.53 -4.06 8.09
CA ASN A 324 -6.54 -3.64 9.06
C ASN A 324 -6.67 -2.10 9.19
N GLU A 325 -5.87 -1.34 8.44
CA GLU A 325 -5.81 0.12 8.40
C GLU A 325 -5.50 0.77 9.77
N ASP A 326 -4.57 0.22 10.52
CA ASP A 326 -4.18 0.74 11.84
C ASP A 326 -2.85 1.53 11.84
N GLY A 327 -2.12 1.51 10.73
CA GLY A 327 -0.85 2.19 10.57
C GLY A 327 0.39 1.34 10.79
N TYR A 328 0.22 0.10 11.23
CA TYR A 328 1.29 -0.90 11.27
C TYR A 328 1.24 -1.71 9.99
N THR A 329 2.41 -2.12 9.48
CA THR A 329 2.45 -3.09 8.40
C THR A 329 2.01 -4.45 8.94
N ASP A 330 1.20 -5.20 8.20
CA ASP A 330 0.86 -6.59 8.51
C ASP A 330 1.63 -7.54 7.60
N LEU A 331 1.88 -8.74 8.10
CA LEU A 331 2.55 -9.81 7.35
C LEU A 331 1.53 -10.85 6.90
N VAL A 332 1.44 -11.07 5.59
CA VAL A 332 0.72 -12.20 5.01
C VAL A 332 1.70 -13.36 4.84
N VAL A 333 1.37 -14.51 5.40
CA VAL A 333 2.24 -15.70 5.43
C VAL A 333 1.45 -16.94 5.05
N SER A 334 2.05 -17.81 4.24
CA SER A 334 1.46 -19.11 3.88
C SER A 334 2.11 -20.27 4.63
N ALA A 335 1.31 -21.31 4.85
CA ALA A 335 1.74 -22.69 5.00
C ALA A 335 1.07 -23.46 3.86
N SER A 336 1.64 -23.38 2.66
CA SER A 336 0.94 -23.87 1.46
C SER A 336 0.92 -25.40 1.35
N GLU A 337 1.57 -26.11 2.25
CA GLU A 337 1.56 -27.57 2.32
C GLU A 337 0.92 -28.09 3.61
N GLU A 338 0.16 -27.25 4.34
CA GLU A 338 -0.65 -27.68 5.48
C GLU A 338 -1.69 -28.75 5.08
N ASP A 339 -1.85 -29.74 5.94
CA ASP A 339 -2.97 -30.69 5.91
C ASP A 339 -4.25 -30.11 6.54
N ILE A 340 -5.31 -29.93 5.74
CA ILE A 340 -6.63 -29.50 6.25
C ILE A 340 -7.54 -30.70 6.45
N GLY A 341 -7.61 -31.19 7.70
CA GLY A 341 -8.42 -32.34 8.09
C GLY A 341 -7.91 -33.66 7.51
N THR A 342 -8.38 -34.05 6.32
CA THR A 342 -7.85 -35.22 5.59
C THR A 342 -7.32 -34.86 4.20
N ALA A 343 -7.40 -33.58 3.83
CA ALA A 343 -6.89 -33.07 2.57
C ALA A 343 -5.43 -32.70 2.77
N THR A 344 -4.55 -33.59 2.33
CA THR A 344 -3.10 -33.43 2.46
C THR A 344 -2.56 -32.31 1.58
N ASP A 345 -1.66 -31.46 2.05
CA ASP A 345 -1.10 -30.33 1.31
C ASP A 345 -2.18 -29.39 0.70
N ALA A 346 -3.29 -29.18 1.41
CA ALA A 346 -4.34 -28.26 0.98
C ALA A 346 -3.91 -26.80 1.13
N GLY A 347 -3.20 -26.49 2.21
CA GLY A 347 -2.59 -25.20 2.48
C GLY A 347 -3.54 -24.13 3.05
N PHE A 348 -2.97 -23.14 3.73
CA PHE A 348 -3.68 -21.93 4.16
C PHE A 348 -2.78 -20.69 4.17
N VAL A 349 -3.41 -19.54 4.42
CA VAL A 349 -2.75 -18.24 4.58
C VAL A 349 -3.21 -17.55 5.86
N ASP A 350 -2.28 -16.95 6.60
CA ASP A 350 -2.59 -16.07 7.73
C ASP A 350 -2.17 -14.63 7.44
N ILE A 351 -2.95 -13.69 7.95
CA ILE A 351 -2.56 -12.28 8.08
C ILE A 351 -2.20 -12.02 9.55
N LEU A 352 -0.91 -11.85 9.81
CA LEU A 352 -0.34 -11.56 11.11
C LEU A 352 -0.30 -10.04 11.30
N PHE A 353 -1.09 -9.54 12.24
CA PHE A 353 -1.21 -8.10 12.44
C PHE A 353 0.00 -7.49 13.15
N GLY A 354 0.47 -6.37 12.62
CA GLY A 354 1.46 -5.51 13.25
C GLY A 354 0.91 -4.83 14.50
N GLY A 355 1.79 -4.14 15.21
CA GLY A 355 1.41 -3.41 16.42
C GLY A 355 2.60 -2.74 17.09
N LYS A 356 2.36 -1.91 18.10
CA LYS A 356 3.41 -1.08 18.74
C LYS A 356 4.64 -1.85 19.26
N ASP A 357 4.50 -3.14 19.56
CA ASP A 357 5.59 -4.00 20.04
C ASP A 357 6.03 -5.03 18.97
N GLY A 358 5.60 -4.85 17.71
CA GLY A 358 5.80 -5.77 16.59
C GLY A 358 4.60 -6.68 16.30
N LEU A 359 4.81 -7.64 15.41
CA LEU A 359 3.81 -8.64 15.01
C LEU A 359 3.29 -9.42 16.22
N GLY A 360 1.98 -9.70 16.22
CA GLY A 360 1.30 -10.41 17.32
C GLY A 360 1.00 -9.55 18.54
N SER A 361 1.43 -8.28 18.56
CA SER A 361 1.02 -7.30 19.58
C SER A 361 -0.29 -6.56 19.25
N GLY A 362 -0.79 -6.75 18.02
CA GLY A 362 -2.10 -6.30 17.54
C GLY A 362 -3.24 -7.27 17.87
N PRO A 363 -4.35 -7.23 17.10
CA PRO A 363 -5.38 -8.27 17.14
C PRO A 363 -4.82 -9.66 16.81
N ALA A 364 -5.56 -10.71 17.17
CA ALA A 364 -5.24 -12.07 16.73
C ALA A 364 -5.21 -12.17 15.20
N ALA A 365 -4.36 -13.05 14.66
CA ALA A 365 -4.21 -13.21 13.23
C ALA A 365 -5.53 -13.56 12.52
N ARG A 366 -5.66 -13.15 11.26
CA ARG A 366 -6.78 -13.54 10.41
C ARG A 366 -6.40 -14.76 9.58
N HIS A 367 -7.09 -15.86 9.85
CA HIS A 367 -6.95 -17.13 9.14
C HIS A 367 -7.76 -17.17 7.83
N LEU A 368 -7.15 -17.65 6.76
CA LEU A 368 -7.75 -17.81 5.42
C LEU A 368 -7.50 -19.24 4.93
N GLU A 369 -8.57 -20.05 4.91
CA GLU A 369 -8.56 -21.47 4.57
C GLU A 369 -9.81 -21.80 3.74
N GLN A 370 -9.69 -22.71 2.77
CA GLN A 370 -10.84 -23.26 2.05
C GLN A 370 -11.78 -24.01 3.02
N GLY A 371 -13.07 -23.72 2.95
CA GLY A 371 -14.09 -24.27 3.85
C GLY A 371 -14.36 -23.42 5.09
N ALA A 372 -13.65 -22.31 5.27
CA ALA A 372 -13.77 -21.41 6.42
C ALA A 372 -13.96 -19.93 6.00
N GLY A 373 -14.33 -19.08 6.97
CA GLY A 373 -14.43 -17.63 6.76
C GLY A 373 -15.68 -17.16 6.01
N THR A 374 -15.49 -16.34 4.98
CA THR A 374 -16.55 -15.63 4.23
C THR A 374 -16.28 -15.69 2.73
N GLY A 375 -17.27 -15.31 1.92
CA GLY A 375 -17.12 -15.28 0.46
C GLY A 375 -16.85 -16.66 -0.13
N SER A 376 -16.03 -16.73 -1.18
CA SER A 376 -15.72 -18.00 -1.85
C SER A 376 -14.92 -18.97 -0.98
N LEU A 377 -14.11 -18.49 -0.04
CA LEU A 377 -13.35 -19.36 0.87
C LEU A 377 -14.30 -20.19 1.74
N ALA A 378 -15.40 -19.61 2.20
CA ALA A 378 -16.39 -20.32 3.02
C ALA A 378 -17.09 -21.47 2.27
N THR A 379 -17.10 -21.44 0.94
CA THR A 379 -17.79 -22.42 0.09
C THR A 379 -16.84 -23.36 -0.65
N ALA A 380 -15.58 -22.96 -0.83
CA ALA A 380 -14.51 -23.80 -1.34
C ALA A 380 -14.32 -25.01 -0.42
N LYS A 381 -13.77 -26.10 -0.95
CA LYS A 381 -13.51 -27.30 -0.18
C LYS A 381 -12.03 -27.59 -0.27
N PRO A 382 -11.35 -27.82 0.87
CA PRO A 382 -9.96 -28.20 0.83
C PRO A 382 -9.86 -29.59 0.21
N GLU A 383 -9.01 -29.70 -0.81
CA GLU A 383 -8.69 -30.93 -1.51
C GLU A 383 -7.18 -31.19 -1.46
N SER A 384 -6.82 -32.47 -1.53
CA SER A 384 -5.40 -32.84 -1.43
C SER A 384 -4.59 -32.22 -2.56
N ASN A 385 -3.52 -31.52 -2.20
CA ASN A 385 -2.61 -30.80 -3.09
C ASN A 385 -3.15 -29.48 -3.68
N ASP A 386 -4.22 -28.88 -3.16
CA ASP A 386 -4.68 -27.55 -3.62
C ASP A 386 -3.58 -26.50 -3.50
N ARG A 387 -2.78 -26.61 -2.43
CA ARG A 387 -1.65 -25.74 -2.11
C ARG A 387 -2.03 -24.27 -2.10
N MET A 388 -3.17 -23.94 -1.49
CA MET A 388 -3.56 -22.56 -1.26
C MET A 388 -2.44 -21.82 -0.52
N GLY A 389 -1.99 -20.69 -1.08
CA GLY A 389 -0.84 -19.94 -0.57
C GLY A 389 0.48 -20.22 -1.30
N ALA A 390 0.50 -21.09 -2.33
CA ALA A 390 1.70 -21.34 -3.15
C ALA A 390 2.15 -20.13 -4.00
N ALA A 391 1.35 -19.05 -4.01
CA ALA A 391 1.76 -17.73 -4.47
C ALA A 391 0.98 -16.67 -3.69
N LEU A 392 1.65 -15.59 -3.29
CA LEU A 392 1.07 -14.49 -2.52
C LEU A 392 1.48 -13.14 -3.07
N GLU A 393 0.50 -12.25 -3.20
CA GLU A 393 0.70 -10.83 -3.44
C GLU A 393 -0.29 -10.02 -2.59
N ALA A 394 0.12 -8.87 -2.09
CA ALA A 394 -0.74 -8.00 -1.30
C ALA A 394 -0.40 -6.55 -1.58
N GLY A 395 -1.41 -5.70 -1.57
CA GLY A 395 -1.23 -4.29 -1.87
C GLY A 395 -2.49 -3.49 -1.63
N THR A 396 -2.55 -2.28 -2.16
CA THR A 396 -3.71 -1.41 -2.04
C THR A 396 -4.17 -0.93 -3.41
N THR A 397 -5.49 -0.84 -3.64
CA THR A 397 -6.04 -0.22 -4.86
C THR A 397 -5.65 1.27 -4.95
N ALA A 398 -5.93 1.91 -6.08
CA ALA A 398 -5.76 3.36 -6.25
C ALA A 398 -6.53 4.22 -5.22
N GLU A 399 -7.56 3.67 -4.56
CA GLU A 399 -8.28 4.33 -3.46
C GLU A 399 -7.75 3.94 -2.07
N GLY A 400 -6.64 3.21 -2.01
CA GLY A 400 -5.98 2.72 -0.81
C GLY A 400 -6.60 1.46 -0.20
N ARG A 401 -7.55 0.78 -0.86
CA ARG A 401 -8.20 -0.40 -0.26
C ARG A 401 -7.23 -1.60 -0.28
N PRO A 402 -6.88 -2.19 0.87
CA PRO A 402 -5.99 -3.33 0.94
C PRO A 402 -6.67 -4.56 0.34
N TRP A 403 -5.86 -5.39 -0.28
CA TRP A 403 -6.24 -6.64 -0.88
C TRP A 403 -5.10 -7.66 -0.71
N VAL A 404 -5.46 -8.93 -0.74
CA VAL A 404 -4.52 -10.06 -0.80
C VAL A 404 -4.98 -10.96 -1.94
N LEU A 405 -4.04 -11.43 -2.76
CA LEU A 405 -4.26 -12.38 -3.83
C LEU A 405 -3.50 -13.66 -3.51
N ILE A 406 -4.22 -14.78 -3.49
CA ILE A 406 -3.72 -16.07 -3.03
C ILE A 406 -3.85 -17.07 -4.16
N GLY A 407 -2.73 -17.64 -4.62
CA GLY A 407 -2.72 -18.73 -5.59
C GLY A 407 -3.03 -20.09 -4.94
N ALA A 408 -3.82 -20.92 -5.61
CA ALA A 408 -4.10 -22.31 -5.28
C ALA A 408 -3.97 -23.17 -6.56
N PRO A 409 -2.74 -23.36 -7.06
CA PRO A 409 -2.50 -23.99 -8.37
C PRO A 409 -2.93 -25.45 -8.44
N GLY A 410 -3.16 -26.11 -7.31
CA GLY A 410 -3.64 -27.48 -7.26
C GLY A 410 -5.15 -27.66 -7.29
N GLU A 411 -5.92 -26.57 -7.13
CA GLU A 411 -7.38 -26.58 -7.04
C GLU A 411 -8.01 -27.37 -8.21
N ALA A 412 -9.00 -28.19 -7.91
CA ALA A 412 -9.77 -28.88 -8.92
C ALA A 412 -11.00 -28.06 -9.36
N ILE A 413 -11.21 -27.92 -10.67
CA ILE A 413 -12.44 -27.33 -11.19
C ILE A 413 -13.34 -28.44 -11.73
N GLY A 414 -14.36 -28.79 -10.93
CA GLY A 414 -15.25 -29.90 -11.25
C GLY A 414 -14.52 -31.24 -11.26
N SER A 415 -14.21 -31.78 -12.45
CA SER A 415 -13.44 -33.02 -12.61
C SER A 415 -12.02 -32.80 -13.15
N LEU A 416 -11.62 -31.54 -13.34
CA LEU A 416 -10.32 -31.15 -13.89
C LEU A 416 -9.34 -30.97 -12.73
N ALA A 417 -8.52 -31.99 -12.48
CA ALA A 417 -7.53 -31.95 -11.41
C ALA A 417 -6.45 -30.90 -11.71
N LYS A 418 -6.06 -30.10 -10.71
CA LYS A 418 -4.99 -29.09 -10.84
C LYS A 418 -5.21 -28.09 -11.97
N ALA A 419 -6.48 -27.77 -12.25
CA ALA A 419 -6.78 -26.65 -13.14
C ALA A 419 -6.33 -25.33 -12.48
N GLY A 420 -6.45 -25.26 -11.16
CA GLY A 420 -5.95 -24.16 -10.35
C GLY A 420 -6.95 -23.02 -10.21
N ALA A 421 -6.77 -22.23 -9.15
CA ALA A 421 -7.54 -21.05 -8.85
C ALA A 421 -6.69 -19.97 -8.17
N ALA A 422 -7.26 -18.78 -8.05
CA ALA A 422 -6.76 -17.75 -7.14
C ALA A 422 -7.92 -17.14 -6.34
N PHE A 423 -7.65 -16.77 -5.08
CA PHE A 423 -8.60 -16.08 -4.21
C PHE A 423 -8.20 -14.62 -4.06
N TYR A 424 -9.08 -13.71 -4.49
CA TYR A 424 -8.95 -12.28 -4.24
C TYR A 424 -9.69 -11.91 -2.96
N VAL A 425 -8.92 -11.58 -1.92
CA VAL A 425 -9.41 -11.26 -0.57
C VAL A 425 -9.40 -9.75 -0.39
N HIS A 426 -10.55 -9.16 -0.08
CA HIS A 426 -10.68 -7.71 0.12
C HIS A 426 -11.73 -7.40 1.19
N GLY A 427 -11.38 -6.52 2.14
CA GLY A 427 -12.22 -6.31 3.33
C GLY A 427 -12.53 -7.64 4.03
N ASP A 428 -13.76 -7.87 4.44
CA ASP A 428 -14.12 -9.10 5.17
C ASP A 428 -14.65 -10.21 4.26
N THR A 429 -14.30 -10.21 2.97
CA THR A 429 -14.76 -11.24 2.01
C THR A 429 -13.64 -11.70 1.09
N SER A 430 -13.86 -12.85 0.44
CA SER A 430 -13.03 -13.35 -0.65
C SER A 430 -13.88 -13.68 -1.86
N ILE A 431 -13.22 -13.79 -3.02
CA ILE A 431 -13.85 -14.26 -4.25
C ILE A 431 -12.84 -15.10 -5.04
N ASP A 432 -13.28 -16.24 -5.57
CA ASP A 432 -12.45 -17.13 -6.40
C ASP A 432 -12.40 -16.64 -7.85
N ILE A 433 -11.28 -16.95 -8.49
CA ILE A 433 -10.98 -16.65 -9.89
C ILE A 433 -10.30 -17.88 -10.49
N SER A 434 -10.74 -18.28 -11.67
CA SER A 434 -10.16 -19.41 -12.41
C SER A 434 -10.41 -19.26 -13.91
N GLN A 435 -9.86 -20.15 -14.74
CA GLN A 435 -10.16 -20.16 -16.18
C GLN A 435 -11.62 -20.51 -16.52
N ASP A 436 -12.39 -21.10 -15.59
CA ASP A 436 -13.85 -21.31 -15.75
C ASP A 436 -14.69 -20.10 -15.30
N SER A 437 -14.04 -19.08 -14.73
CA SER A 437 -14.72 -17.84 -14.35
C SER A 437 -15.20 -17.07 -15.58
N PRO A 438 -16.43 -16.50 -15.55
CA PRO A 438 -16.95 -15.68 -16.63
C PRO A 438 -15.97 -14.68 -17.23
N ASN A 439 -15.74 -14.81 -18.54
CA ASN A 439 -14.89 -13.96 -19.38
C ASN A 439 -13.37 -14.09 -19.16
N VAL A 440 -12.91 -14.97 -18.26
CA VAL A 440 -11.49 -15.30 -18.19
C VAL A 440 -11.12 -16.09 -19.46
N PRO A 441 -10.14 -15.64 -20.26
CA PRO A 441 -9.75 -16.34 -21.47
C PRO A 441 -9.02 -17.65 -21.16
N GLY A 442 -9.00 -18.55 -22.14
CA GLY A 442 -8.60 -19.95 -21.95
C GLY A 442 -9.80 -20.84 -21.65
N ALA A 443 -9.63 -22.15 -21.78
CA ALA A 443 -10.50 -23.11 -21.10
C ALA A 443 -9.84 -23.50 -19.78
N ALA A 444 -10.56 -24.20 -18.91
CA ALA A 444 -9.93 -24.89 -17.80
C ALA A 444 -9.63 -26.32 -18.26
N GLU A 445 -8.40 -26.74 -18.08
CA GLU A 445 -7.90 -28.07 -18.35
C GLU A 445 -7.18 -28.64 -17.11
N ALA A 446 -6.97 -29.95 -17.12
CA ALA A 446 -6.24 -30.58 -16.03
C ALA A 446 -4.74 -30.23 -16.12
N ASN A 447 -4.17 -29.79 -15.01
CA ASN A 447 -2.77 -29.35 -14.85
C ASN A 447 -2.43 -27.98 -15.46
N ASP A 448 -3.40 -27.11 -15.70
CA ASP A 448 -3.11 -25.71 -16.09
C ASP A 448 -2.39 -24.95 -15.00
N THR A 449 -2.67 -25.32 -13.74
CA THR A 449 -2.07 -24.73 -12.54
C THR A 449 -2.25 -23.21 -12.45
N PHE A 450 -3.44 -22.72 -12.82
CA PHE A 450 -3.82 -21.32 -12.64
C PHE A 450 -3.64 -20.90 -11.17
N GLY A 451 -2.95 -19.78 -10.93
CA GLY A 451 -2.56 -19.38 -9.58
C GLY A 451 -1.14 -19.78 -9.18
N THR A 452 -0.35 -20.39 -10.07
CA THR A 452 1.07 -20.70 -9.80
C THR A 452 1.90 -19.45 -9.51
N ALA A 453 1.57 -18.34 -10.19
CA ALA A 453 2.15 -17.03 -9.93
C ALA A 453 1.06 -15.99 -9.86
N VAL A 454 1.24 -15.03 -8.95
CA VAL A 454 0.38 -13.86 -8.80
C VAL A 454 1.23 -12.61 -8.69
N ALA A 455 0.73 -11.49 -9.21
CA ALA A 455 1.34 -10.17 -9.05
C ALA A 455 0.26 -9.10 -9.10
N GLY A 456 0.56 -7.89 -8.61
CA GLY A 456 -0.41 -6.81 -8.62
C GLY A 456 0.16 -5.48 -8.17
N ASP A 457 -0.54 -4.41 -8.51
CA ASP A 457 -0.25 -3.05 -8.09
C ASP A 457 -1.55 -2.32 -7.71
N SER A 458 -1.57 -0.98 -7.74
CA SER A 458 -2.79 -0.24 -7.41
C SER A 458 -3.89 -0.28 -8.47
N ASN A 459 -3.57 -0.71 -9.69
CA ASN A 459 -4.43 -0.68 -10.87
C ASN A 459 -4.89 -2.07 -11.28
N PHE A 460 -3.97 -3.04 -11.30
CA PHE A 460 -4.19 -4.37 -11.85
C PHE A 460 -3.63 -5.48 -10.97
N ILE A 461 -4.19 -6.67 -11.16
CA ILE A 461 -3.64 -7.94 -10.69
C ILE A 461 -3.47 -8.89 -11.88
N ALA A 462 -2.52 -9.82 -11.79
CA ALA A 462 -2.26 -10.84 -12.79
C ALA A 462 -2.13 -12.22 -12.13
N VAL A 463 -2.60 -13.26 -12.82
CA VAL A 463 -2.58 -14.64 -12.36
C VAL A 463 -2.11 -15.55 -13.49
N GLY A 464 -1.03 -16.30 -13.28
CA GLY A 464 -0.42 -17.19 -14.26
C GLY A 464 -0.91 -18.63 -14.18
N ALA A 465 -0.98 -19.30 -15.33
CA ALA A 465 -1.24 -20.73 -15.52
C ALA A 465 -0.15 -21.33 -16.42
N PRO A 466 1.10 -21.50 -15.91
CA PRO A 466 2.22 -21.96 -16.71
C PRO A 466 2.10 -23.42 -17.19
N GLY A 467 1.16 -24.19 -16.64
CA GLY A 467 0.89 -25.57 -17.04
C GLY A 467 -0.04 -25.68 -18.26
N ASP A 468 -0.71 -24.59 -18.64
CA ASP A 468 -1.66 -24.59 -19.76
C ASP A 468 -0.98 -24.93 -21.10
N ALA A 469 -1.72 -25.58 -21.98
CA ALA A 469 -1.32 -25.91 -23.33
C ALA A 469 -1.85 -24.88 -24.32
N ILE A 470 -0.95 -24.24 -25.07
CA ILE A 470 -1.33 -23.32 -26.14
C ILE A 470 -1.34 -24.08 -27.45
N GLY A 471 -2.54 -24.31 -27.99
CA GLY A 471 -2.71 -25.15 -29.18
C GLY A 471 -2.29 -26.60 -28.93
N GLY A 472 -1.11 -26.99 -29.43
CA GLY A 472 -0.55 -28.34 -29.25
C GLY A 472 0.63 -28.39 -28.27
N ASP A 473 1.05 -27.24 -27.76
CA ASP A 473 2.31 -27.06 -27.05
C ASP A 473 2.06 -27.13 -25.53
N ALA A 474 2.31 -28.31 -24.96
CA ALA A 474 2.03 -28.60 -23.56
C ALA A 474 2.94 -27.79 -22.63
N ASN A 475 2.37 -27.21 -21.56
CA ASN A 475 3.07 -26.32 -20.62
C ASN A 475 3.75 -25.13 -21.31
N ALA A 476 3.16 -24.63 -22.40
CA ALA A 476 3.56 -23.36 -22.98
C ALA A 476 3.19 -22.21 -22.03
N GLY A 477 2.03 -22.31 -21.37
CA GLY A 477 1.58 -21.41 -20.32
C GLY A 477 0.79 -20.20 -20.80
N ASN A 478 -0.04 -19.68 -19.91
CA ASN A 478 -0.83 -18.47 -20.11
C ASN A 478 -0.89 -17.61 -18.83
N LEU A 479 -1.52 -16.43 -18.92
CA LEU A 479 -2.01 -15.72 -17.74
C LEU A 479 -3.26 -14.89 -18.03
N ALA A 480 -3.92 -14.43 -16.96
CA ALA A 480 -5.01 -13.46 -17.01
C ALA A 480 -4.68 -12.20 -16.19
N VAL A 481 -5.05 -11.03 -16.70
CA VAL A 481 -4.89 -9.72 -16.05
C VAL A 481 -6.26 -9.14 -15.74
N PHE A 482 -6.45 -8.63 -14.53
CA PHE A 482 -7.71 -8.08 -14.02
C PHE A 482 -7.49 -6.67 -13.46
N SER A 483 -8.53 -5.84 -13.50
CA SER A 483 -8.58 -4.58 -12.74
C SER A 483 -9.23 -4.81 -11.38
N HIS A 484 -8.95 -3.93 -10.42
CA HIS A 484 -9.64 -3.93 -9.12
C HIS A 484 -11.12 -3.51 -9.19
N THR A 485 -11.64 -3.17 -10.37
CA THR A 485 -13.08 -2.91 -10.55
C THR A 485 -13.83 -4.21 -10.38
N LEU A 486 -14.75 -4.25 -9.42
CA LEU A 486 -15.51 -5.46 -9.12
C LEU A 486 -16.78 -5.53 -9.99
N ASP A 487 -17.05 -6.71 -10.54
CA ASP A 487 -18.30 -7.01 -11.24
C ASP A 487 -19.49 -7.15 -10.26
N ALA A 488 -20.67 -7.47 -10.79
CA ALA A 488 -21.87 -7.63 -9.97
C ALA A 488 -21.81 -8.79 -8.96
N ALA A 489 -20.89 -9.75 -9.14
CA ALA A 489 -20.61 -10.85 -8.23
C ALA A 489 -19.48 -10.52 -7.24
N GLY A 490 -18.85 -9.34 -7.36
CA GLY A 490 -17.71 -8.96 -6.53
C GLY A 490 -16.36 -9.44 -7.06
N ARG A 491 -16.28 -9.97 -8.29
CA ARG A 491 -15.01 -10.44 -8.89
C ARG A 491 -14.25 -9.30 -9.55
N PRO A 492 -12.91 -9.23 -9.43
CA PRO A 492 -12.08 -8.38 -10.27
C PRO A 492 -12.43 -8.54 -11.74
N THR A 493 -12.57 -7.42 -12.46
CA THR A 493 -12.98 -7.43 -13.86
C THR A 493 -11.80 -7.78 -14.74
N ILE A 494 -11.94 -8.84 -15.54
CA ILE A 494 -10.92 -9.24 -16.52
C ILE A 494 -10.62 -8.09 -17.50
N VAL A 495 -9.34 -7.86 -17.73
CA VAL A 495 -8.81 -6.93 -18.73
C VAL A 495 -8.43 -7.69 -19.99
N THR A 496 -7.60 -8.73 -19.85
CA THR A 496 -7.09 -9.51 -20.98
C THR A 496 -6.52 -10.85 -20.52
N GLY A 497 -6.46 -11.81 -21.43
CA GLY A 497 -5.68 -13.04 -21.28
C GLY A 497 -4.50 -13.00 -22.25
N LEU A 498 -3.37 -13.57 -21.84
CA LEU A 498 -2.11 -13.50 -22.57
C LEU A 498 -1.45 -14.88 -22.64
N ASP A 499 -0.89 -15.15 -23.80
CA ASP A 499 -0.02 -16.28 -24.12
C ASP A 499 0.99 -15.79 -25.19
N GLN A 500 2.03 -16.58 -25.47
CA GLN A 500 3.06 -16.20 -26.44
C GLN A 500 2.57 -16.17 -27.90
N ASP A 501 1.46 -16.82 -28.22
CA ASP A 501 0.84 -16.85 -29.56
C ASP A 501 -0.09 -15.65 -29.82
N ASN A 502 -0.30 -14.79 -28.82
CA ASN A 502 -1.05 -13.56 -29.00
C ASN A 502 -0.43 -12.73 -30.14
N ALA A 503 -1.24 -12.36 -31.14
CA ALA A 503 -0.76 -11.65 -32.32
C ALA A 503 -0.08 -10.28 -32.05
N ASN A 504 -0.25 -9.71 -30.85
CA ASN A 504 0.41 -8.48 -30.43
C ASN A 504 1.69 -8.71 -29.62
N ILE A 505 2.02 -9.97 -29.32
CA ILE A 505 3.28 -10.40 -28.71
C ILE A 505 4.18 -10.92 -29.84
N ASN A 506 5.44 -10.51 -29.83
CA ASN A 506 6.44 -10.94 -30.81
C ASN A 506 7.26 -12.11 -30.26
N ALA A 507 6.56 -13.19 -29.90
CA ALA A 507 7.09 -14.48 -29.46
C ALA A 507 6.20 -15.59 -30.06
N GLY A 508 6.52 -16.85 -29.77
CA GLY A 508 5.64 -17.98 -30.10
C GLY A 508 5.61 -18.94 -28.92
N ALA A 509 4.52 -19.68 -28.77
CA ALA A 509 4.39 -20.71 -27.77
C ALA A 509 5.15 -21.98 -28.19
N GLU A 510 5.96 -22.52 -27.29
CA GLU A 510 6.65 -23.79 -27.44
C GLU A 510 6.39 -24.67 -26.20
N ALA A 511 6.43 -25.98 -26.41
CA ALA A 511 6.16 -26.92 -25.34
C ALA A 511 7.23 -26.79 -24.23
N GLY A 512 6.79 -26.36 -23.04
CA GLY A 512 7.63 -26.22 -21.86
C GLY A 512 8.12 -24.81 -21.57
N ASP A 513 7.69 -23.77 -22.30
CA ASP A 513 8.08 -22.37 -22.05
C ASP A 513 7.70 -21.87 -20.66
N LYS A 514 6.54 -22.35 -20.15
CA LYS A 514 5.97 -21.98 -18.86
C LYS A 514 5.77 -20.47 -18.73
N PHE A 515 5.26 -19.84 -19.79
CA PHE A 515 4.86 -18.45 -19.78
C PHE A 515 3.91 -18.17 -18.61
N GLY A 516 4.23 -17.14 -17.82
CA GLY A 516 3.47 -16.80 -16.62
C GLY A 516 3.88 -17.54 -15.35
N GLN A 517 5.00 -18.28 -15.36
CA GLN A 517 5.53 -18.93 -14.16
C GLN A 517 6.05 -17.95 -13.11
N ALA A 518 6.47 -16.75 -13.51
CA ALA A 518 6.77 -15.64 -12.61
C ALA A 518 6.16 -14.36 -13.17
N LEU A 519 5.68 -13.49 -12.28
CA LEU A 519 5.03 -12.25 -12.64
C LEU A 519 5.54 -11.12 -11.74
N ALA A 520 5.68 -9.91 -12.29
CA ALA A 520 5.85 -8.69 -11.49
C ALA A 520 5.09 -7.54 -12.13
N LEU A 521 4.39 -6.77 -11.29
CA LEU A 521 3.53 -5.67 -11.72
C LEU A 521 3.91 -4.41 -10.95
N VAL A 522 4.02 -3.27 -11.63
CA VAL A 522 4.37 -2.01 -10.97
C VAL A 522 3.67 -0.81 -11.59
N ALA A 523 3.03 -0.01 -10.74
CA ALA A 523 2.32 1.19 -11.14
C ALA A 523 3.29 2.35 -11.36
N TYR A 524 2.99 3.19 -12.35
CA TYR A 524 3.69 4.44 -12.55
C TYR A 524 2.78 5.55 -13.06
N ARG A 525 3.22 6.78 -12.82
CA ARG A 525 2.54 7.98 -13.31
C ARG A 525 3.09 8.36 -14.68
N PRO A 526 2.28 8.23 -15.76
CA PRO A 526 2.69 8.68 -17.08
C PRO A 526 2.74 10.22 -17.14
N ALA A 527 3.48 10.74 -18.12
CA ALA A 527 3.58 12.18 -18.34
C ALA A 527 2.19 12.80 -18.57
N GLY A 528 1.87 13.86 -17.83
CA GLY A 528 0.58 14.56 -17.92
C GLY A 528 -0.55 13.99 -17.06
N ALA A 529 -0.41 12.80 -16.46
CA ALA A 529 -1.35 12.30 -15.47
C ALA A 529 -1.15 12.98 -14.11
N ALA A 530 -2.15 12.94 -13.23
CA ALA A 530 -2.02 13.42 -11.85
C ALA A 530 -1.51 12.34 -10.89
N THR A 531 -1.76 11.06 -11.21
CA THR A 531 -1.50 9.89 -10.36
C THR A 531 -0.93 8.74 -11.20
N ALA A 532 -0.54 7.65 -10.53
CA ALA A 532 -0.03 6.44 -11.17
C ALA A 532 -1.15 5.62 -11.82
N THR A 533 -1.52 5.97 -13.05
CA THR A 533 -2.62 5.33 -13.79
C THR A 533 -2.20 4.15 -14.63
N ASP A 534 -0.90 4.02 -14.93
CA ASP A 534 -0.37 3.04 -15.86
C ASP A 534 0.49 2.03 -15.11
N SER A 535 0.79 0.90 -15.75
CA SER A 535 1.46 -0.23 -15.11
C SER A 535 2.37 -0.96 -16.09
N PHE A 536 3.51 -1.44 -15.63
CA PHE A 536 4.30 -2.42 -16.37
C PHE A 536 4.05 -3.81 -15.79
N LEU A 537 3.91 -4.79 -16.69
CA LEU A 537 3.82 -6.20 -16.36
C LEU A 537 5.02 -6.92 -16.98
N ALA A 538 5.86 -7.51 -16.13
CA ALA A 538 6.92 -8.42 -16.52
C ALA A 538 6.44 -9.87 -16.33
N ILE A 539 6.69 -10.71 -17.33
CA ILE A 539 6.19 -12.09 -17.41
C ILE A 539 7.37 -13.01 -17.69
N GLY A 540 7.67 -13.92 -16.78
CA GLY A 540 8.73 -14.91 -16.97
C GLY A 540 8.25 -16.09 -17.79
N ALA A 541 9.09 -16.54 -18.73
CA ALA A 541 8.99 -17.83 -19.41
C ALA A 541 10.34 -18.56 -19.24
N PRO A 542 10.63 -19.07 -18.02
CA PRO A 542 11.94 -19.65 -17.71
C PRO A 542 12.25 -20.94 -18.50
N GLY A 543 11.25 -21.54 -19.14
CA GLY A 543 11.43 -22.71 -19.99
C GLY A 543 11.81 -22.39 -21.43
N GLU A 544 11.69 -21.14 -21.86
CA GLU A 544 11.95 -20.68 -23.23
C GLU A 544 13.30 -21.19 -23.74
N ALA A 545 13.29 -21.73 -24.96
CA ALA A 545 14.52 -22.11 -25.65
C ALA A 545 15.09 -20.90 -26.43
N LEU A 546 16.32 -20.50 -26.11
CA LEU A 546 17.00 -19.39 -26.78
C LEU A 546 18.33 -19.82 -27.39
N ALA A 547 18.71 -19.17 -28.49
CA ALA A 547 20.02 -19.36 -29.11
C ALA A 547 20.99 -18.29 -28.61
N ALA A 548 22.16 -18.71 -28.10
CA ALA A 548 23.23 -17.81 -27.65
C ALA A 548 23.78 -16.89 -28.76
N THR A 549 23.57 -17.27 -30.03
CA THR A 549 23.99 -16.50 -31.20
C THR A 549 22.96 -16.65 -32.32
N THR A 550 22.83 -15.63 -33.17
CA THR A 550 21.92 -15.65 -34.31
C THR A 550 22.17 -16.87 -35.22
N GLY A 551 21.17 -17.74 -35.33
CA GLY A 551 21.25 -18.97 -36.13
C GLY A 551 21.96 -20.15 -35.43
N GLY A 552 22.32 -20.01 -34.15
CA GLY A 552 22.85 -21.08 -33.31
C GLY A 552 21.77 -22.08 -32.87
N PRO A 553 22.17 -23.16 -32.17
CA PRO A 553 21.23 -24.12 -31.60
C PRO A 553 20.39 -23.45 -30.50
N GLN A 554 19.13 -23.87 -30.38
CA GLN A 554 18.26 -23.48 -29.28
C GLN A 554 18.67 -24.23 -28.01
N LEU A 555 18.90 -23.50 -26.93
CA LEU A 555 19.27 -24.01 -25.62
C LEU A 555 18.02 -24.03 -24.76
N ALA A 556 17.53 -25.23 -24.45
CA ALA A 556 16.29 -25.42 -23.71
C ALA A 556 16.41 -24.88 -22.28
N GLY A 557 15.36 -24.20 -21.80
CA GLY A 557 15.35 -23.63 -20.46
C GLY A 557 16.38 -22.52 -20.25
N ALA A 558 16.79 -21.83 -21.31
CA ALA A 558 17.55 -20.59 -21.20
C ALA A 558 16.70 -19.51 -20.49
N GLY A 559 15.41 -19.45 -20.88
CA GLY A 559 14.43 -18.57 -20.28
C GLY A 559 14.47 -17.14 -20.80
N ASN A 560 13.35 -16.44 -20.64
CA ASN A 560 13.24 -15.02 -20.95
C ASN A 560 12.22 -14.32 -20.04
N VAL A 561 12.10 -13.00 -20.22
CA VAL A 561 11.03 -12.18 -19.63
C VAL A 561 10.39 -11.31 -20.70
N LEU A 562 9.07 -11.33 -20.82
CA LEU A 562 8.33 -10.41 -21.69
C LEU A 562 7.84 -9.20 -20.88
N LEU A 563 7.98 -8.01 -21.44
CA LEU A 563 7.54 -6.77 -20.83
C LEU A 563 6.39 -6.15 -21.60
N LEU A 564 5.28 -5.89 -20.91
CA LEU A 564 4.09 -5.23 -21.42
C LEU A 564 3.80 -3.94 -20.63
N HIS A 565 3.26 -2.93 -21.33
CA HIS A 565 2.76 -1.70 -20.73
C HIS A 565 1.24 -1.69 -20.78
N PHE A 566 0.60 -1.52 -19.62
CA PHE A 566 -0.84 -1.36 -19.44
C PHE A 566 -1.18 0.08 -19.10
N LYS A 567 -2.21 0.62 -19.76
CA LYS A 567 -2.82 1.91 -19.40
C LYS A 567 -3.96 1.70 -18.44
N GLY A 568 -4.33 2.74 -17.71
CA GLY A 568 -5.43 2.68 -16.73
C GLY A 568 -6.82 2.34 -17.31
N ASP A 569 -7.01 2.42 -18.63
CA ASP A 569 -8.22 1.97 -19.32
C ASP A 569 -8.21 0.48 -19.70
N GLY A 570 -7.13 -0.24 -19.35
CA GLY A 570 -6.93 -1.66 -19.65
C GLY A 570 -6.33 -1.93 -21.03
N THR A 571 -6.10 -0.91 -21.87
CA THR A 571 -5.38 -1.11 -23.12
C THR A 571 -3.90 -1.36 -22.85
N TRP A 572 -3.26 -2.23 -23.66
CA TRP A 572 -1.88 -2.62 -23.44
C TRP A 572 -1.08 -2.72 -24.72
N THR A 573 0.25 -2.68 -24.58
CA THR A 573 1.21 -2.83 -25.68
C THR A 573 2.40 -3.68 -25.25
N TYR A 574 2.84 -4.59 -26.12
CA TYR A 574 4.13 -5.25 -25.98
C TYR A 574 5.29 -4.25 -26.10
N VAL A 575 6.25 -4.34 -25.19
CA VAL A 575 7.39 -3.42 -25.11
C VAL A 575 8.63 -4.09 -25.71
N ARG A 576 9.07 -5.19 -25.10
CA ARG A 576 10.24 -5.99 -25.52
C ARG A 576 10.34 -7.29 -24.73
N ALA A 577 11.20 -8.19 -25.18
CA ALA A 577 11.69 -9.33 -24.42
C ALA A 577 13.05 -8.99 -23.78
N LEU A 578 13.30 -9.54 -22.60
CA LEU A 578 14.54 -9.44 -21.84
C LEU A 578 15.12 -10.85 -21.70
N ASN A 579 16.40 -10.97 -21.94
CA ASN A 579 17.16 -12.21 -21.86
C ASN A 579 18.57 -11.89 -21.35
N GLN A 580 19.26 -12.92 -20.86
CA GLN A 580 20.71 -12.86 -20.64
C GLN A 580 21.46 -12.72 -21.98
N GLY A 581 22.72 -12.29 -21.91
CA GLY A 581 23.47 -11.65 -23.00
C GLY A 581 23.28 -12.22 -24.41
N THR A 582 23.24 -11.31 -25.40
CA THR A 582 23.48 -11.64 -26.81
C THR A 582 24.78 -10.98 -27.25
N ALA A 583 25.47 -11.54 -28.26
CA ALA A 583 26.78 -11.04 -28.71
C ALA A 583 26.83 -9.57 -29.21
N ASP A 584 25.69 -8.87 -29.23
CA ASP A 584 25.51 -7.51 -29.75
C ASP A 584 25.13 -6.46 -28.68
N ASP A 585 25.02 -6.81 -27.39
CA ASP A 585 24.76 -5.85 -26.31
C ASP A 585 25.77 -5.87 -25.14
N ASP A 586 25.79 -4.78 -24.39
CA ASP A 586 26.61 -4.48 -23.22
C ASP A 586 26.19 -5.28 -21.95
N ARG A 587 25.47 -6.40 -22.13
CA ARG A 587 24.99 -7.28 -21.05
C ARG A 587 26.00 -8.40 -20.77
N SER A 588 26.33 -8.61 -19.51
CA SER A 588 27.09 -9.78 -19.04
C SER A 588 26.19 -11.02 -18.87
N GLY A 589 26.81 -12.20 -18.76
CA GLY A 589 26.15 -13.51 -18.77
C GLY A 589 26.08 -14.12 -20.17
N THR A 590 26.26 -15.43 -20.30
CA THR A 590 26.16 -16.17 -21.58
C THR A 590 24.94 -17.06 -21.55
N ILE A 591 24.18 -17.17 -22.65
CA ILE A 591 23.04 -18.10 -22.68
C ILE A 591 23.56 -19.54 -22.62
N GLU A 592 23.14 -20.27 -21.60
CA GLU A 592 23.28 -21.71 -21.41
C GLU A 592 21.92 -22.42 -21.33
N ALA A 593 21.95 -23.75 -21.34
CA ALA A 593 20.75 -24.55 -21.16
C ALA A 593 20.48 -24.73 -19.67
N GLY A 594 19.32 -24.30 -19.20
CA GLY A 594 18.90 -24.47 -17.81
C GLY A 594 19.05 -23.24 -16.92
N ASP A 595 19.53 -22.10 -17.45
CA ASP A 595 19.69 -20.85 -16.69
C ASP A 595 18.39 -20.34 -16.10
N ALA A 596 17.29 -20.63 -16.81
CA ALA A 596 15.93 -20.33 -16.40
C ALA A 596 15.75 -18.84 -16.07
N THR A 597 16.30 -17.96 -16.92
CA THR A 597 16.09 -16.51 -16.81
C THR A 597 14.60 -16.21 -16.69
N GLY A 598 14.22 -15.38 -15.70
CA GLY A 598 12.82 -15.06 -15.44
C GLY A 598 12.13 -16.03 -14.48
N SER A 599 12.86 -16.89 -13.79
CA SER A 599 12.31 -17.78 -12.74
C SER A 599 11.75 -17.03 -11.54
N SER A 600 12.24 -15.82 -11.27
CA SER A 600 11.70 -14.91 -10.26
C SER A 600 11.77 -13.48 -10.79
N LEU A 601 10.80 -12.65 -10.39
CA LEU A 601 10.68 -11.26 -10.84
C LEU A 601 10.29 -10.37 -9.66
N SER A 602 10.87 -9.16 -9.61
CA SER A 602 10.42 -8.12 -8.69
C SER A 602 10.59 -6.74 -9.31
N ALA A 603 9.51 -5.96 -9.38
CA ALA A 603 9.48 -4.66 -10.03
C ALA A 603 9.24 -3.55 -9.01
N VAL A 604 9.86 -2.39 -9.22
CA VAL A 604 9.79 -1.26 -8.29
C VAL A 604 9.68 0.07 -9.01
N ASN A 605 8.91 0.97 -8.41
CA ASN A 605 8.91 2.39 -8.71
C ASN A 605 9.47 3.16 -7.51
N THR A 606 10.65 3.76 -7.65
CA THR A 606 11.30 4.48 -6.56
C THR A 606 10.73 5.87 -6.30
N ALA A 607 9.95 6.40 -7.25
CA ALA A 607 9.33 7.71 -7.19
C ALA A 607 7.87 7.67 -7.68
N PRO A 608 6.97 6.97 -6.97
CA PRO A 608 5.60 6.71 -7.43
C PRO A 608 4.73 7.97 -7.65
N ARG A 609 5.14 9.12 -7.09
CA ARG A 609 4.46 10.40 -7.26
C ARG A 609 5.08 11.28 -8.36
N GLU A 610 6.21 10.89 -8.92
CA GLU A 610 6.87 11.58 -10.04
C GLU A 610 6.48 10.95 -11.38
N VAL A 611 6.80 11.62 -12.48
CA VAL A 611 6.63 11.00 -13.80
C VAL A 611 7.64 9.86 -13.91
N GLY A 612 7.18 8.65 -14.24
CA GLY A 612 8.06 7.49 -14.36
C GLY A 612 9.14 7.66 -15.44
N SER A 613 10.31 7.10 -15.18
CA SER A 613 11.50 7.19 -16.03
C SER A 613 12.31 5.89 -15.96
N ALA A 614 13.38 5.80 -16.78
CA ALA A 614 14.29 4.66 -16.75
C ALA A 614 15.03 4.52 -15.40
N GLU A 615 15.24 5.63 -14.69
CA GLU A 615 15.91 5.68 -13.40
C GLU A 615 14.99 5.25 -12.25
N THR A 616 13.69 5.51 -12.36
CA THR A 616 12.72 5.30 -11.28
C THR A 616 12.01 3.96 -11.37
N LEU A 617 11.89 3.38 -12.56
CA LEU A 617 11.22 2.09 -12.79
C LEU A 617 12.21 0.98 -13.12
N LYS A 618 12.38 0.06 -12.17
CA LYS A 618 13.34 -1.05 -12.28
C LYS A 618 12.66 -2.40 -12.12
N LEU A 619 13.28 -3.41 -12.71
CA LEU A 619 12.93 -4.82 -12.60
C LEU A 619 14.18 -5.59 -12.20
N ALA A 620 14.08 -6.45 -11.20
CA ALA A 620 15.05 -7.49 -10.92
C ALA A 620 14.55 -8.82 -11.48
N VAL A 621 15.43 -9.55 -12.15
CA VAL A 621 15.17 -10.83 -12.82
C VAL A 621 16.15 -11.87 -12.27
N GLY A 622 15.62 -12.96 -11.73
CA GLY A 622 16.42 -14.08 -11.28
C GLY A 622 16.87 -14.99 -12.44
N VAL A 623 18.13 -15.43 -12.38
CA VAL A 623 18.74 -16.41 -13.30
C VAL A 623 19.39 -17.52 -12.47
N PRO A 624 18.60 -18.38 -11.81
CA PRO A 624 19.10 -19.28 -10.78
C PRO A 624 19.92 -20.46 -11.32
N GLY A 625 19.84 -20.76 -12.61
CA GLY A 625 20.61 -21.82 -13.25
C GLY A 625 21.98 -21.37 -13.79
N GLU A 626 22.29 -20.08 -13.74
CA GLU A 626 23.52 -19.56 -14.37
C GLU A 626 24.80 -20.22 -13.81
N ASP A 627 25.68 -20.62 -14.74
CA ASP A 627 27.01 -21.13 -14.47
C ASP A 627 28.06 -20.00 -14.41
N LEU A 628 28.57 -19.67 -13.22
CA LEU A 628 29.51 -18.57 -13.06
C LEU A 628 30.96 -19.04 -12.96
N ALA A 629 31.79 -18.64 -13.93
CA ALA A 629 33.22 -19.01 -13.99
C ALA A 629 33.47 -20.53 -13.83
N GLY A 630 32.55 -21.35 -14.36
CA GLY A 630 32.59 -22.82 -14.27
C GLY A 630 32.05 -23.40 -12.96
N VAL A 631 31.41 -22.58 -12.12
CA VAL A 631 30.70 -23.00 -10.91
C VAL A 631 29.24 -23.24 -11.27
N THR A 632 28.83 -24.51 -11.24
CA THR A 632 27.50 -24.92 -11.71
C THR A 632 26.37 -24.37 -10.86
N ASP A 633 25.31 -23.86 -11.49
CA ASP A 633 24.10 -23.35 -10.83
C ASP A 633 24.42 -22.37 -9.68
N ALA A 634 25.42 -21.50 -9.87
CA ALA A 634 25.72 -20.46 -8.89
C ALA A 634 24.58 -19.44 -8.83
N GLY A 635 24.01 -19.13 -9.99
CA GLY A 635 22.92 -18.20 -10.18
C GLY A 635 23.34 -16.73 -10.15
N ALA A 636 22.47 -15.87 -10.68
CA ALA A 636 22.66 -14.43 -10.75
C ALA A 636 21.34 -13.65 -10.65
N VAL A 637 21.45 -12.33 -10.54
CA VAL A 637 20.32 -11.40 -10.67
C VAL A 637 20.66 -10.35 -11.73
N HIS A 638 19.75 -10.12 -12.67
CA HIS A 638 19.87 -9.06 -13.67
C HIS A 638 18.81 -8.00 -13.41
N THR A 639 19.25 -6.75 -13.26
CA THR A 639 18.36 -5.61 -13.12
C THR A 639 18.19 -4.89 -14.45
N PHE A 640 16.97 -4.49 -14.77
CA PHE A 640 16.61 -3.79 -16.00
C PHE A 640 15.81 -2.53 -15.72
N SER A 641 15.90 -1.55 -16.61
CA SER A 641 14.94 -0.43 -16.63
C SER A 641 13.66 -0.80 -17.35
N LEU A 642 12.50 -0.53 -16.77
CA LEU A 642 11.22 -0.86 -17.43
C LEU A 642 10.90 0.10 -18.58
N ILE A 643 11.33 1.36 -18.46
CA ILE A 643 11.22 2.38 -19.51
C ILE A 643 12.56 2.56 -20.22
N GLY A 644 12.50 2.70 -21.55
CA GLY A 644 13.66 2.97 -22.39
C GLY A 644 14.21 1.72 -23.08
N ALA A 645 15.32 1.89 -23.78
CA ALA A 645 16.06 0.78 -24.37
C ALA A 645 16.91 0.10 -23.29
N SER A 646 17.14 -1.20 -23.46
CA SER A 646 18.15 -1.93 -22.68
C SER A 646 19.55 -1.33 -22.91
N GLY A 647 20.44 -1.46 -21.93
CA GLY A 647 21.85 -1.06 -22.01
C GLY A 647 22.33 -0.32 -20.76
N LEU A 648 22.69 0.95 -20.89
CA LEU A 648 23.35 1.79 -19.86
C LEU A 648 22.73 1.84 -18.45
N ASN A 649 21.53 1.28 -18.24
CA ASN A 649 20.81 1.28 -16.97
C ASN A 649 20.46 -0.14 -16.47
N ASP A 650 21.03 -1.16 -17.10
CA ASP A 650 20.88 -2.56 -16.75
C ASP A 650 22.18 -3.03 -16.05
N LEU A 651 22.05 -3.84 -15.00
CA LEU A 651 23.18 -4.29 -14.19
C LEU A 651 23.03 -5.77 -13.84
N TRP A 652 24.09 -6.52 -14.11
CA TRP A 652 24.26 -7.90 -13.70
C TRP A 652 24.89 -7.95 -12.31
N ILE A 653 24.38 -8.82 -11.44
CA ILE A 653 24.80 -8.96 -10.06
C ILE A 653 25.03 -10.44 -9.76
N GLU A 654 26.25 -10.76 -9.34
CA GLU A 654 26.67 -12.08 -8.91
C GLU A 654 27.48 -12.03 -7.60
N ALA A 655 27.70 -13.19 -6.97
CA ALA A 655 28.51 -13.26 -5.77
C ALA A 655 29.98 -12.90 -6.06
N GLY A 656 30.46 -11.81 -5.46
CA GLY A 656 31.89 -11.46 -5.46
C GLY A 656 32.38 -10.64 -6.64
N ASP A 657 31.49 -10.14 -7.51
CA ASP A 657 31.81 -9.25 -8.63
C ASP A 657 32.15 -7.80 -8.21
N GLY A 658 31.73 -7.40 -7.00
CA GLY A 658 31.91 -6.05 -6.48
C GLY A 658 30.60 -5.24 -6.37
N ASP A 659 29.45 -5.79 -6.74
CA ASP A 659 28.13 -5.13 -6.68
C ASP A 659 27.36 -5.38 -5.37
N GLY A 660 28.05 -5.97 -4.38
CA GLY A 660 27.66 -5.94 -2.97
C GLY A 660 27.41 -7.31 -2.35
N VAL A 661 27.12 -8.33 -3.15
CA VAL A 661 27.00 -9.71 -2.65
C VAL A 661 28.38 -10.27 -2.32
N PRO A 662 28.64 -10.67 -1.06
CA PRO A 662 29.97 -11.05 -0.61
C PRO A 662 30.34 -12.49 -0.99
N GLY A 663 31.65 -12.76 -1.07
CA GLY A 663 32.20 -14.10 -1.28
C GLY A 663 32.20 -14.54 -2.75
N PRO A 664 32.90 -15.64 -3.10
CA PRO A 664 32.90 -16.15 -4.47
C PRO A 664 31.59 -16.89 -4.82
N PRO A 665 31.31 -17.13 -6.11
CA PRO A 665 30.23 -18.02 -6.53
C PRO A 665 30.37 -19.41 -5.91
N SER A 666 29.24 -20.05 -5.58
CA SER A 666 29.20 -21.38 -4.96
C SER A 666 28.27 -22.30 -5.74
N ALA A 667 28.70 -23.55 -5.95
CA ALA A 667 27.95 -24.51 -6.74
C ALA A 667 26.59 -24.80 -6.09
N GLY A 668 25.51 -24.72 -6.87
CA GLY A 668 24.14 -24.95 -6.41
C GLY A 668 23.59 -23.88 -5.47
N ALA A 669 24.22 -22.70 -5.36
CA ALA A 669 23.71 -21.61 -4.54
C ALA A 669 22.41 -21.00 -5.10
N LYS A 670 22.18 -21.12 -6.41
CA LYS A 670 20.94 -20.71 -7.11
C LYS A 670 20.50 -19.30 -6.71
N MET A 671 21.44 -18.36 -6.70
CA MET A 671 21.16 -16.94 -6.50
C MET A 671 20.11 -16.47 -7.52
N GLY A 672 19.20 -15.60 -7.08
CA GLY A 672 18.07 -15.16 -7.91
C GLY A 672 16.82 -16.05 -7.79
N THR A 673 16.82 -17.09 -6.96
CA THR A 673 15.59 -17.81 -6.61
C THR A 673 14.64 -16.99 -5.73
N SER A 674 15.19 -16.13 -4.86
CA SER A 674 14.44 -15.27 -3.95
C SER A 674 14.92 -13.82 -4.07
N ILE A 675 14.06 -12.96 -4.60
CA ILE A 675 14.33 -11.52 -4.79
C ILE A 675 13.14 -10.67 -4.34
N HIS A 676 13.42 -9.50 -3.78
CA HIS A 676 12.41 -8.48 -3.51
C HIS A 676 13.02 -7.10 -3.75
N PHE A 677 12.40 -6.26 -4.58
CA PHE A 677 12.92 -4.95 -4.94
C PHE A 677 12.02 -3.85 -4.39
N THR A 678 12.59 -3.03 -3.51
CA THR A 678 11.92 -1.90 -2.87
C THR A 678 12.55 -0.58 -3.31
N PRO A 679 11.89 0.57 -3.05
CA PRO A 679 12.48 1.87 -3.36
C PRO A 679 13.82 2.17 -2.68
N ARG A 680 14.19 1.40 -1.64
CA ARG A 680 15.43 1.58 -0.87
C ARG A 680 16.47 0.51 -1.17
N ASN A 681 16.04 -0.74 -1.36
CA ASN A 681 16.93 -1.89 -1.40
C ASN A 681 16.47 -2.96 -2.39
N LEU A 682 17.44 -3.69 -2.95
CA LEU A 682 17.25 -5.00 -3.54
C LEU A 682 17.63 -6.07 -2.50
N TYR A 683 16.67 -6.91 -2.14
CA TYR A 683 16.87 -8.05 -1.25
C TYR A 683 17.13 -9.29 -2.09
N ILE A 684 18.21 -10.02 -1.77
CA ILE A 684 18.59 -11.27 -2.43
C ILE A 684 18.70 -12.36 -1.37
N GLY A 685 17.77 -13.30 -1.41
CA GLY A 685 17.81 -14.51 -0.59
C GLY A 685 18.71 -15.57 -1.22
N MET A 686 19.52 -16.22 -0.39
CA MET A 686 20.43 -17.30 -0.77
C MET A 686 20.21 -18.52 0.14
N PRO A 687 19.03 -19.18 0.03
CA PRO A 687 18.67 -20.30 0.92
C PRO A 687 19.51 -21.57 0.69
N TYR A 688 20.07 -21.77 -0.51
CA TYR A 688 20.79 -22.99 -0.88
C TYR A 688 22.30 -22.94 -0.61
N GLY A 689 22.81 -21.82 -0.12
CA GLY A 689 24.23 -21.65 0.18
C GLY A 689 24.78 -20.31 -0.33
N PRO A 690 26.06 -20.00 -0.05
CA PRO A 690 27.07 -20.90 0.52
C PRO A 690 26.93 -21.14 2.04
N ALA A 691 26.15 -20.33 2.75
CA ALA A 691 25.85 -20.59 4.15
C ALA A 691 24.93 -21.81 4.29
N ALA A 692 25.31 -22.79 5.12
CA ALA A 692 24.55 -24.04 5.27
C ALA A 692 23.12 -23.86 5.81
N THR A 693 22.82 -22.71 6.43
CA THR A 693 21.50 -22.35 6.96
C THR A 693 20.77 -21.35 6.07
N GLY A 694 21.38 -20.92 4.96
CA GLY A 694 20.92 -19.79 4.13
C GLY A 694 21.33 -18.41 4.65
N ALA A 695 21.13 -17.38 3.81
CA ALA A 695 21.41 -15.97 4.10
C ALA A 695 20.50 -15.04 3.28
N VAL A 696 20.41 -13.76 3.69
CA VAL A 696 19.82 -12.68 2.90
C VAL A 696 20.83 -11.53 2.79
N HIS A 697 21.03 -11.03 1.58
CA HIS A 697 21.84 -9.84 1.31
C HIS A 697 20.94 -8.69 0.88
N VAL A 698 21.04 -7.57 1.60
CA VAL A 698 20.28 -6.34 1.34
C VAL A 698 21.22 -5.33 0.71
N LEU A 699 21.03 -5.13 -0.59
CA LEU A 699 21.81 -4.22 -1.42
C LEU A 699 21.07 -2.87 -1.46
N PRO A 700 21.70 -1.76 -1.08
CA PRO A 700 21.12 -0.43 -1.30
C PRO A 700 20.80 -0.21 -2.78
N PHE A 701 19.77 0.58 -3.10
CA PHE A 701 19.34 0.80 -4.49
C PHE A 701 20.49 1.19 -5.44
N ALA A 702 21.46 1.97 -4.96
CA ALA A 702 22.63 2.37 -5.74
C ALA A 702 23.53 1.21 -6.18
N ASN A 703 23.49 0.06 -5.51
CA ASN A 703 24.18 -1.16 -5.93
C ASN A 703 23.45 -1.89 -7.06
N ALA A 704 22.15 -1.64 -7.22
CA ALA A 704 21.29 -2.37 -8.15
C ALA A 704 21.05 -1.61 -9.46
N VAL A 705 21.88 -0.59 -9.75
CA VAL A 705 21.77 0.25 -10.95
C VAL A 705 23.15 0.63 -11.48
N THR A 706 23.29 0.65 -12.80
CA THR A 706 24.53 1.01 -13.49
C THR A 706 25.03 2.40 -13.09
N GLY A 707 26.33 2.52 -12.82
CA GLY A 707 26.96 3.80 -12.43
C GLY A 707 26.64 4.26 -11.01
N GLY A 708 25.85 3.50 -10.24
CA GLY A 708 25.65 3.72 -8.83
C GLY A 708 26.92 3.42 -8.02
N THR A 709 27.01 4.00 -6.82
CA THR A 709 28.16 3.74 -5.93
C THR A 709 27.91 2.45 -5.16
N SER A 710 28.65 1.39 -5.52
CA SER A 710 28.60 0.13 -4.78
C SER A 710 29.06 0.30 -3.34
N THR A 711 28.24 -0.19 -2.42
CA THR A 711 28.52 -0.25 -0.98
C THR A 711 28.32 -1.69 -0.47
N PRO A 712 28.99 -2.13 0.61
CA PRO A 712 28.79 -3.48 1.12
C PRO A 712 27.32 -3.75 1.48
N ALA A 713 26.78 -4.89 1.06
CA ALA A 713 25.43 -5.31 1.43
C ALA A 713 25.31 -5.53 2.95
N THR A 714 24.13 -5.26 3.50
CA THR A 714 23.79 -5.73 4.84
C THR A 714 23.42 -7.20 4.74
N THR A 715 24.05 -8.07 5.55
CA THR A 715 23.81 -9.51 5.51
C THR A 715 23.09 -9.97 6.77
N TYR A 716 21.97 -10.67 6.58
CA TYR A 716 21.25 -11.38 7.62
C TYR A 716 21.51 -12.88 7.46
N GLN A 717 21.96 -13.52 8.53
CA GLN A 717 22.29 -14.94 8.54
C GLN A 717 22.00 -15.52 9.93
N PRO A 718 21.40 -16.72 10.02
CA PRO A 718 21.28 -17.46 11.28
C PRO A 718 22.62 -17.52 12.04
N GLY A 719 22.57 -17.23 13.34
CA GLY A 719 23.73 -17.15 14.22
C GLY A 719 24.45 -15.79 14.27
N GLN A 720 23.96 -14.78 13.53
CA GLN A 720 24.48 -13.41 13.53
C GLN A 720 23.41 -12.40 13.90
N GLY A 721 23.80 -11.23 14.42
CA GLY A 721 22.88 -10.09 14.62
C GLY A 721 21.72 -10.33 15.60
N GLY A 722 21.78 -11.38 16.42
CA GLY A 722 20.69 -11.79 17.32
C GLY A 722 19.81 -12.91 16.76
N LEU A 723 19.94 -13.26 15.47
CA LEU A 723 19.24 -14.38 14.87
C LEU A 723 19.73 -15.71 15.49
N PRO A 724 18.81 -16.64 15.81
CA PRO A 724 19.17 -17.97 16.29
C PRO A 724 20.09 -18.70 15.31
N ALA A 725 20.99 -19.55 15.83
CA ALA A 725 22.02 -20.25 15.05
C ALA A 725 21.54 -21.59 14.44
N TYR A 726 20.26 -21.65 14.06
CA TYR A 726 19.65 -22.80 13.39
C TYR A 726 18.78 -22.32 12.23
N GLY A 727 18.44 -23.24 11.35
CA GLY A 727 17.74 -22.98 10.12
C GLY A 727 18.24 -23.91 9.03
N GLU A 728 17.52 -23.97 7.92
CA GLU A 728 17.90 -24.79 6.79
C GLU A 728 17.93 -23.94 5.53
N TYR A 729 16.82 -23.31 5.15
CA TYR A 729 16.66 -22.50 3.94
C TYR A 729 16.30 -21.04 4.27
N PHE A 730 17.03 -20.40 5.19
CA PHE A 730 16.82 -18.99 5.51
C PHE A 730 17.05 -18.10 4.28
N GLY A 731 16.08 -17.24 3.98
CA GLY A 731 16.10 -16.39 2.78
C GLY A 731 15.27 -16.95 1.62
N TYR A 732 14.53 -18.04 1.83
CA TYR A 732 13.64 -18.61 0.81
C TYR A 732 12.58 -17.60 0.34
N ALA A 733 12.07 -16.79 1.26
CA ALA A 733 11.24 -15.62 0.98
C ALA A 733 11.72 -14.44 1.83
N VAL A 734 11.61 -13.22 1.30
CA VAL A 734 11.99 -11.98 2.01
C VAL A 734 11.04 -10.84 1.66
N ARG A 735 10.64 -10.07 2.67
CA ARG A 735 9.82 -8.85 2.55
C ARG A 735 10.31 -7.75 3.46
#